data_AF-A0A954DDD5-F1
#
_entry.id   AF-A0A954DDD5-F1
#
_cell.length_a   1.000
_cell.length_b   1.000
_cell.length_c   1.000
_cell.angle_alpha   90.00
_cell.angle_beta   90.00
_cell.angle_gamma   90.00
#
_symmetry.space_group_name_H-M   'P 1'
#
loop_
_entity.id
_entity.type
_entity.pdbx_description
1 polymer ?
#
loop_
_entity_poly.entity_id
_entity_poly.type
_entity_poly.pdbx_seq_one_letter_code
_entity_poly.pdbx_strand_id
1 'polypeptide(L)'
;MAEEPRDPENAEGWVLAYLDLRDRGEAPPLRVFLESVPAELRDEVERDCRRLQDLEAELRQGPRPGANVPSGTADQGQFALDGYRVESLLDEGGMGRVWRGERLADRMLVAIKVLKPRFLDSSEARERFRREAEIGHEITHEGLVPVFEHGERDGCPYLVMPFIGGGSLAERIEQARKSGTEAFDATEVARIAIAVLHALEACHEKGIIHRDLKPANILLDEAGNPRLIDFGLARIEERSQLTRVGTLVGTVAYMSPEQTLLALRHPIDARTDVYSLGAVLYAMLTLHPPFGREGDDPTKDDSDILRDILFADPNPPSRIDARIHKDLETICLKALEKAPPHRYQSAREMRLDLERFVRHEAIVARPVHRIVRWTRRVARNRVAIGIVIGLSTAVLALAIWAVLYDPRPRLRVRAPQGTRVWLARFDFAESRHDPPRDVGSGPLATIAVDPGYYRITVERSDSEFAEWDQIVRSEDVTVDAPRILPLDETTTDMVRFEDERPFIAGIDPQVSRCADYDRREYPALPPFAIDRYEVTFGEYRAYLAATGALPPPYLADGNPPELSDYPDDYPAVGLSHTIATAYAAWAGKRLPTRLEWERVARGTDGRRFLVPPPFDDQNVVVYRERTTVFRVQDVPGWAAGFLRNAVPTTFANADVTPEGVHHLMGNASEFVAGFDRQRNGEVLWSQAMVKGGDWHDSADAAHFDYVGAFPRDFFDGAIRRGFRCAKSLRAPSRQIAH
;
A
#
# COMPACT_ATOMS: atom_id res chain seq x y z
N MET A 1 4.87 -19.39 9.77
CA MET A 1 5.39 -18.69 10.97
C MET A 1 4.18 -18.28 11.77
N ALA A 2 4.12 -18.64 13.06
CA ALA A 2 2.99 -18.28 13.92
C ALA A 2 2.87 -16.75 13.99
N GLU A 3 1.66 -16.22 13.88
CA GLU A 3 1.39 -14.79 14.10
C GLU A 3 1.95 -14.38 15.47
N GLU A 4 2.68 -13.26 15.54
CA GLU A 4 3.15 -12.72 16.83
C GLU A 4 1.94 -12.44 17.73
N PRO A 5 2.03 -12.77 19.03
CA PRO A 5 0.94 -12.56 19.97
C PRO A 5 0.60 -11.09 20.14
N ARG A 6 -0.68 -10.83 20.48
CA ARG A 6 -1.27 -9.49 20.57
C ARG A 6 -0.61 -8.59 21.63
N ASP A 7 0.02 -9.19 22.64
CA ASP A 7 0.85 -8.54 23.66
C ASP A 7 2.06 -9.42 23.99
N PRO A 8 3.20 -9.26 23.29
CA PRO A 8 4.35 -10.14 23.44
C PRO A 8 5.12 -9.91 24.75
N GLU A 9 4.87 -8.80 25.45
CA GLU A 9 5.55 -8.41 26.69
C GLU A 9 4.93 -9.07 27.94
N ASN A 10 3.74 -9.66 27.81
CA ASN A 10 3.02 -10.29 28.91
C ASN A 10 2.61 -11.73 28.57
N ALA A 11 2.70 -12.63 29.55
CA ALA A 11 2.29 -14.02 29.43
C ALA A 11 0.83 -14.16 28.93
N GLU A 12 -0.05 -13.23 29.32
CA GLU A 12 -1.46 -13.20 28.89
C GLU A 12 -1.63 -13.18 27.36
N GLY A 13 -0.83 -12.36 26.67
CA GLY A 13 -0.89 -12.25 25.21
C GLY A 13 -0.45 -13.52 24.50
N TRP A 14 0.53 -14.24 25.08
CA TRP A 14 1.01 -15.53 24.59
C TRP A 14 -0.01 -16.65 24.81
N VAL A 15 -0.67 -16.70 25.98
CA VAL A 15 -1.74 -17.66 26.26
C VAL A 15 -2.90 -17.46 25.27
N LEU A 16 -3.31 -16.21 25.03
CA LEU A 16 -4.35 -15.89 24.05
C LEU A 16 -4.00 -16.31 22.62
N ALA A 17 -2.76 -16.08 22.19
CA ALA A 17 -2.31 -16.50 20.87
C ALA A 17 -2.32 -18.03 20.72
N TYR A 18 -1.95 -18.76 21.78
CA TYR A 18 -2.02 -20.22 21.78
C TYR A 18 -3.47 -20.72 21.64
N LEU A 19 -4.39 -20.12 22.39
CA LEU A 19 -5.81 -20.46 22.34
C LEU A 19 -6.42 -20.16 20.96
N ASP A 20 -6.12 -18.99 20.37
CA ASP A 20 -6.64 -18.59 19.04
C ASP A 20 -6.15 -19.55 17.93
N LEU A 21 -4.89 -19.98 17.99
CA LEU A 21 -4.36 -21.01 17.11
C LEU A 21 -5.08 -22.34 17.30
N ARG A 22 -5.44 -22.69 18.54
CA ARG A 22 -6.11 -23.96 18.86
C ARG A 22 -7.55 -23.96 18.35
N ASP A 23 -8.25 -22.84 18.48
CA ASP A 23 -9.61 -22.64 17.98
C ASP A 23 -9.68 -22.76 16.44
N ARG A 24 -8.62 -22.33 15.74
CA ARG A 24 -8.47 -22.52 14.29
C ARG A 24 -8.03 -23.94 13.88
N GLY A 25 -7.71 -24.80 14.84
CA GLY A 25 -7.14 -26.13 14.57
C GLY A 25 -5.68 -26.10 14.10
N GLU A 26 -4.99 -24.99 14.32
CA GLU A 26 -3.62 -24.70 13.84
C GLU A 26 -2.58 -24.71 14.98
N ALA A 27 -3.01 -24.91 16.24
CA ALA A 27 -2.09 -24.90 17.38
C ALA A 27 -1.06 -26.03 17.31
N PRO A 28 0.25 -25.70 17.35
CA PRO A 28 1.26 -26.73 17.54
C PRO A 28 1.19 -27.31 18.96
N PRO A 29 1.86 -28.45 19.24
CA PRO A 29 1.99 -28.95 20.61
C PRO A 29 2.53 -27.85 21.54
N LEU A 30 2.00 -27.72 22.76
CA LEU A 30 2.36 -26.62 23.69
C LEU A 30 3.87 -26.46 23.86
N ARG A 31 4.63 -27.56 23.95
CA ARG A 31 6.11 -27.55 24.00
C ARG A 31 6.77 -26.80 22.83
N VAL A 32 6.21 -26.92 21.63
CA VAL A 32 6.71 -26.28 20.39
C VAL A 32 6.26 -24.83 20.35
N PHE A 33 5.06 -24.52 20.84
CA PHE A 33 4.61 -23.14 20.99
C PHE A 33 5.48 -22.36 21.98
N LEU A 34 5.89 -22.97 23.10
CA LEU A 34 6.72 -22.32 24.11
C LEU A 34 8.11 -21.90 23.59
N GLU A 35 8.60 -22.51 22.49
CA GLU A 35 9.85 -22.11 21.85
C GLU A 35 9.78 -20.68 21.28
N SER A 36 8.59 -20.23 20.86
CA SER A 36 8.38 -18.86 20.36
C SER A 36 8.14 -17.84 21.48
N VAL A 37 7.83 -18.28 22.71
CA VAL A 37 7.63 -17.42 23.88
C VAL A 37 8.98 -16.94 24.44
N PRO A 38 9.13 -15.66 24.86
CA PRO A 38 10.31 -15.16 25.56
C PRO A 38 10.66 -16.01 26.78
N ALA A 39 11.95 -16.28 26.98
CA ALA A 39 12.42 -17.21 28.01
C ALA A 39 11.90 -16.87 29.42
N GLU A 40 11.76 -15.58 29.72
CA GLU A 40 11.28 -15.06 31.01
C GLU A 40 9.80 -15.35 31.28
N LEU A 41 9.00 -15.59 30.22
CA LEU A 41 7.56 -15.82 30.30
C LEU A 41 7.17 -17.30 30.08
N ARG A 42 8.10 -18.16 29.63
CA ARG A 42 7.80 -19.55 29.23
C ARG A 42 7.15 -20.37 30.33
N ASP A 43 7.73 -20.37 31.52
CA ASP A 43 7.23 -21.17 32.65
C ASP A 43 5.81 -20.74 33.07
N GLU A 44 5.53 -19.45 32.89
CA GLU A 44 4.25 -18.84 33.23
C GLU A 44 3.19 -19.16 32.17
N VAL A 45 3.50 -18.98 30.89
CA VAL A 45 2.63 -19.34 29.76
C VAL A 45 2.36 -20.84 29.74
N GLU A 46 3.36 -21.68 30.00
CA GLU A 46 3.21 -23.12 30.06
C GLU A 46 2.22 -23.53 31.16
N ARG A 47 2.39 -22.96 32.36
CA ARG A 47 1.54 -23.24 33.50
C ARG A 47 0.09 -22.83 33.22
N ASP A 48 -0.12 -21.63 32.69
CA ASP A 48 -1.45 -21.09 32.40
C ASP A 48 -2.15 -21.88 31.28
N CYS A 49 -1.44 -22.21 30.19
CA CYS A 49 -1.96 -23.03 29.10
C CYS A 49 -2.32 -24.46 29.54
N ARG A 50 -1.47 -25.11 30.34
CA ARG A 50 -1.78 -26.45 30.89
C ARG A 50 -3.01 -26.42 31.79
N ARG A 51 -3.11 -25.40 32.65
CA ARG A 51 -4.25 -25.24 33.55
C ARG A 51 -5.55 -24.99 32.77
N LEU A 52 -5.51 -24.22 31.69
CA LEU A 52 -6.63 -24.05 30.74
C LEU A 52 -7.06 -25.38 30.11
N GLN A 53 -6.10 -26.16 29.63
CA GLN A 53 -6.37 -27.47 29.03
C GLN A 53 -6.99 -28.45 30.04
N ASP A 54 -6.48 -28.47 31.27
CA ASP A 54 -7.02 -29.30 32.35
C ASP A 54 -8.47 -28.88 32.69
N LEU A 55 -8.72 -27.57 32.80
CA LEU A 55 -10.04 -27.01 33.07
C LEU A 55 -11.07 -27.35 31.97
N GLU A 56 -10.69 -27.17 30.71
CA GLU A 56 -11.53 -27.49 29.56
C GLU A 56 -11.81 -28.99 29.46
N ALA A 57 -10.80 -29.82 29.75
CA ALA A 57 -10.96 -31.27 29.79
C ALA A 57 -11.92 -31.68 30.91
N GLU A 58 -11.89 -31.02 32.07
CA GLU A 58 -12.81 -31.24 33.19
C GLU A 58 -14.24 -30.82 32.85
N LEU A 59 -14.42 -29.68 32.18
CA LEU A 59 -15.75 -29.20 31.75
C LEU A 59 -16.37 -30.08 30.65
N ARG A 60 -15.56 -30.56 29.69
CA ARG A 60 -16.02 -31.43 28.59
C ARG A 60 -16.38 -32.84 29.04
N GLN A 61 -15.76 -33.35 30.10
CA GLN A 61 -15.96 -34.74 30.53
C GLN A 61 -17.26 -34.95 31.33
N GLY A 62 -17.92 -33.89 31.80
CA GLY A 62 -19.00 -34.03 32.77
C GLY A 62 -18.52 -34.77 34.04
N PRO A 63 -19.40 -35.07 35.01
CA PRO A 63 -18.96 -35.78 36.20
C PRO A 63 -18.47 -37.19 35.83
N ARG A 64 -17.20 -37.50 36.13
CA ARG A 64 -16.70 -38.89 36.09
C ARG A 64 -17.47 -39.72 37.12
N PRO A 65 -18.02 -40.89 36.75
CA PRO A 65 -18.62 -41.79 37.73
C PRO A 65 -17.51 -42.25 38.69
N GLY A 66 -17.59 -41.77 39.94
CA GLY A 66 -16.83 -42.34 41.04
C GLY A 66 -17.22 -43.80 41.23
N ALA A 67 -16.23 -44.63 41.52
CA ALA A 67 -16.28 -46.08 41.69
C ALA A 67 -17.57 -46.61 42.34
N ASN A 68 -18.11 -47.70 41.76
CA ASN A 68 -19.12 -48.63 42.31
C ASN A 68 -19.81 -48.18 43.60
N VAL A 69 -20.90 -47.43 43.45
CA VAL A 69 -21.93 -47.32 44.47
C VAL A 69 -22.85 -48.53 44.28
N PRO A 70 -23.08 -49.39 45.29
CA PRO A 70 -24.12 -50.41 45.19
C PRO A 70 -25.44 -49.71 44.91
N SER A 71 -26.15 -50.16 43.89
CA SER A 71 -27.55 -49.84 43.63
C SER A 71 -28.41 -50.38 44.77
N GLY A 72 -28.35 -49.69 45.92
CA GLY A 72 -29.24 -49.84 47.04
C GLY A 72 -30.38 -48.86 46.89
N THR A 73 -31.58 -49.40 46.72
CA THR A 73 -32.86 -48.71 46.83
C THR A 73 -32.99 -47.99 48.17
N ALA A 74 -32.78 -46.67 48.17
CA ALA A 74 -33.22 -45.67 49.15
C ALA A 74 -33.07 -44.31 48.43
N ASP A 75 -34.02 -43.39 48.34
CA ASP A 75 -35.21 -43.17 49.14
C ASP A 75 -36.03 -42.07 48.42
N GLN A 76 -37.32 -42.31 48.14
CA GLN A 76 -38.33 -41.24 48.08
C GLN A 76 -38.76 -40.85 49.50
N GLY A 77 -37.84 -40.98 50.46
CA GLY A 77 -38.10 -40.76 51.88
C GLY A 77 -38.25 -39.28 52.14
N GLN A 78 -39.40 -38.94 52.69
CA GLN A 78 -39.62 -37.69 53.39
C GLN A 78 -38.49 -37.53 54.42
N PHE A 79 -37.57 -36.60 54.17
CA PHE A 79 -36.67 -36.13 55.21
C PHE A 79 -37.54 -35.64 56.36
N ALA A 80 -37.46 -36.29 57.52
CA ALA A 80 -38.22 -35.93 58.71
C ALA A 80 -37.27 -35.30 59.72
N LEU A 81 -37.68 -34.16 60.26
CA LEU A 81 -36.89 -33.42 61.25
C LEU A 81 -37.77 -33.14 62.47
N ASP A 82 -37.34 -33.58 63.64
CA ASP A 82 -38.10 -33.45 64.88
C ASP A 82 -38.39 -31.96 65.16
N GLY A 83 -39.64 -31.63 65.51
CA GLY A 83 -40.06 -30.23 65.72
C GLY A 83 -40.44 -29.47 64.44
N TYR A 84 -40.30 -30.08 63.26
CA TYR A 84 -40.65 -29.48 61.97
C TYR A 84 -41.59 -30.39 61.17
N ARG A 85 -42.52 -29.77 60.43
CA ARG A 85 -43.27 -30.44 59.37
C ARG A 85 -42.61 -30.12 58.05
N VAL A 86 -42.00 -31.10 57.40
CA VAL A 86 -41.42 -30.95 56.06
C VAL A 86 -42.53 -31.11 55.02
N GLU A 87 -42.69 -30.14 54.13
CA GLU A 87 -43.83 -30.04 53.21
C GLU A 87 -43.46 -30.46 51.78
N SER A 88 -42.66 -29.65 51.09
CA SER A 88 -42.33 -29.85 49.68
C SER A 88 -40.87 -29.51 49.39
N LEU A 89 -40.29 -30.15 48.38
CA LEU A 89 -38.97 -29.78 47.88
C LEU A 89 -39.06 -28.42 47.17
N LEU A 90 -38.24 -27.45 47.58
CA LEU A 90 -38.15 -26.12 46.96
C LEU A 90 -37.12 -26.12 45.85
N ASP A 91 -35.94 -26.66 46.13
CA ASP A 91 -34.83 -26.67 45.18
C ASP A 91 -33.93 -27.90 45.38
N GLU A 92 -33.30 -28.33 44.31
CA GLU A 92 -32.29 -29.36 44.29
C GLU A 92 -30.98 -28.83 43.68
N GLY A 93 -30.25 -28.04 44.46
CA GLY A 93 -28.96 -27.46 44.06
C GLY A 93 -27.78 -28.45 44.03
N GLY A 94 -26.57 -27.93 43.84
CA GLY A 94 -25.36 -28.74 43.63
C GLY A 94 -24.98 -29.66 44.80
N MET A 95 -24.98 -29.14 46.03
CA MET A 95 -24.53 -29.87 47.23
C MET A 95 -25.67 -30.37 48.13
N GLY A 96 -26.87 -29.76 48.06
CA GLY A 96 -27.96 -30.03 48.98
C GLY A 96 -29.34 -30.04 48.33
N ARG A 97 -30.34 -30.50 49.08
CA ARG A 97 -31.78 -30.36 48.79
C ARG A 97 -32.36 -29.36 49.77
N VAL A 98 -33.14 -28.39 49.27
CA VAL A 98 -33.82 -27.39 50.11
C VAL A 98 -35.29 -27.73 50.14
N TRP A 99 -35.83 -27.93 51.34
CA TRP A 99 -37.24 -28.24 51.56
C TRP A 99 -37.95 -27.07 52.20
N ARG A 100 -39.19 -26.82 51.80
CA ARG A 100 -40.12 -26.01 52.56
C ARG A 100 -40.60 -26.81 53.76
N GLY A 101 -40.66 -26.17 54.91
CA GLY A 101 -41.25 -26.76 56.11
C GLY A 101 -41.91 -25.71 57.00
N GLU A 102 -42.48 -26.20 58.08
CA GLU A 102 -43.15 -25.40 59.10
C GLU A 102 -42.61 -25.83 60.47
N ARG A 103 -42.07 -24.87 61.24
CA ARG A 103 -41.64 -25.11 62.61
C ARG A 103 -42.88 -25.27 63.49
N LEU A 104 -43.03 -26.43 64.13
CA LEU A 104 -44.26 -26.80 64.84
C LEU A 104 -44.52 -25.96 66.10
N ALA A 105 -43.46 -25.41 66.70
CA ALA A 105 -43.54 -24.62 67.93
C ALA A 105 -44.34 -23.32 67.75
N ASP A 106 -44.20 -22.65 66.61
CA ASP A 106 -44.75 -21.32 66.34
C ASP A 106 -45.40 -21.18 64.97
N ARG A 107 -45.55 -22.29 64.22
CA ARG A 107 -46.11 -22.32 62.86
C ARG A 107 -45.31 -21.50 61.84
N MET A 108 -44.04 -21.20 62.12
CA MET A 108 -43.20 -20.40 61.23
C MET A 108 -42.78 -21.20 59.99
N LEU A 109 -42.95 -20.63 58.80
CA LEU A 109 -42.43 -21.22 57.56
C LEU A 109 -40.90 -21.12 57.53
N VAL A 110 -40.26 -22.24 57.21
CA VAL A 110 -38.81 -22.40 57.16
C VAL A 110 -38.36 -23.08 55.87
N ALA A 111 -37.12 -22.80 55.48
CA ALA A 111 -36.40 -23.56 54.49
C ALA A 111 -35.38 -24.47 55.21
N ILE A 112 -35.41 -25.75 54.88
CA ILE A 112 -34.58 -26.79 55.49
C ILE A 112 -33.65 -27.34 54.42
N LYS A 113 -32.39 -26.95 54.46
CA LYS A 113 -31.36 -27.40 53.51
C LYS A 113 -30.66 -28.62 54.09
N VAL A 114 -30.54 -29.68 53.30
CA VAL A 114 -29.97 -30.97 53.72
C VAL A 114 -28.89 -31.39 52.72
N LEU A 115 -27.74 -31.83 53.21
CA LEU A 115 -26.65 -32.32 52.35
C LEU A 115 -27.08 -33.59 51.60
N LYS A 116 -26.77 -33.69 50.29
CA LYS A 116 -27.19 -34.87 49.51
C LYS A 116 -26.42 -36.14 49.94
N PRO A 117 -27.04 -37.33 49.86
CA PRO A 117 -26.41 -38.61 50.21
C PRO A 117 -25.04 -38.84 49.54
N ARG A 118 -24.90 -38.46 48.26
CA ARG A 118 -23.65 -38.59 47.49
C ARG A 118 -22.45 -37.81 48.04
N PHE A 119 -22.68 -36.88 48.97
CA PHE A 119 -21.62 -36.06 49.58
C PHE A 119 -21.38 -36.38 51.06
N LEU A 120 -22.11 -37.35 51.64
CA LEU A 120 -21.98 -37.68 53.07
C LEU A 120 -20.60 -38.20 53.45
N ASP A 121 -19.90 -38.87 52.52
CA ASP A 121 -18.54 -39.39 52.73
C ASP A 121 -17.44 -38.38 52.39
N SER A 122 -17.78 -37.19 51.87
CA SER A 122 -16.80 -36.13 51.58
C SER A 122 -16.65 -35.23 52.79
N SER A 123 -15.51 -35.35 53.48
CA SER A 123 -15.12 -34.47 54.58
C SER A 123 -15.12 -33.00 54.14
N GLU A 124 -14.74 -32.72 52.90
CA GLU A 124 -14.74 -31.37 52.33
C GLU A 124 -16.15 -30.81 52.17
N ALA A 125 -17.10 -31.61 51.68
CA ALA A 125 -18.48 -31.17 51.49
C ALA A 125 -19.19 -30.93 52.83
N ARG A 126 -18.97 -31.79 53.83
CA ARG A 126 -19.50 -31.60 55.19
C ARG A 126 -18.92 -30.36 55.86
N GLU A 127 -17.62 -30.12 55.72
CA GLU A 127 -16.95 -28.94 56.28
C GLU A 127 -17.44 -27.64 55.62
N ARG A 128 -17.67 -27.64 54.30
CA ARG A 128 -18.30 -26.50 53.61
C ARG A 128 -19.69 -26.19 54.16
N PHE A 129 -20.51 -27.22 54.29
CA PHE A 129 -21.88 -27.11 54.81
C PHE A 129 -21.90 -26.58 56.26
N ARG A 130 -20.99 -27.09 57.11
CA ARG A 130 -20.82 -26.62 58.49
C ARG A 130 -20.44 -25.15 58.55
N ARG A 131 -19.44 -24.72 57.78
CA ARG A 131 -19.01 -23.31 57.74
C ARG A 131 -20.11 -22.39 57.23
N GLU A 132 -20.93 -22.84 56.29
CA GLU A 132 -22.06 -22.06 55.77
C GLU A 132 -23.08 -21.78 56.89
N ALA A 133 -23.39 -22.80 57.68
CA ALA A 133 -24.25 -22.66 58.85
C ALA A 133 -23.66 -21.70 59.90
N GLU A 134 -22.36 -21.79 60.16
CA GLU A 134 -21.66 -20.93 61.13
C GLU A 134 -21.70 -19.46 60.71
N ILE A 135 -21.44 -19.15 59.44
CA ILE A 135 -21.46 -17.77 58.94
C ILE A 135 -22.88 -17.19 59.02
N GLY A 136 -23.89 -17.97 58.61
CA GLY A 136 -25.29 -17.55 58.71
C GLY A 136 -25.78 -17.37 60.15
N HIS A 137 -25.07 -17.91 61.14
CA HIS A 137 -25.31 -17.68 62.56
C HIS A 137 -24.52 -16.47 63.09
N GLU A 138 -23.27 -16.30 62.67
CA GLU A 138 -22.37 -15.24 63.16
C GLU A 138 -22.73 -13.84 62.66
N ILE A 139 -23.31 -13.70 61.47
CA ILE A 139 -23.62 -12.40 60.86
C ILE A 139 -25.11 -12.12 60.88
N THR A 140 -25.53 -11.19 61.74
CA THR A 140 -26.89 -10.64 61.71
C THR A 140 -26.91 -9.37 60.87
N HIS A 141 -27.57 -9.41 59.71
CA HIS A 141 -27.76 -8.26 58.84
C HIS A 141 -29.07 -8.41 58.07
N GLU A 142 -29.74 -7.30 57.75
CA GLU A 142 -31.03 -7.35 57.04
C GLU A 142 -30.90 -7.97 55.64
N GLY A 143 -29.85 -7.68 54.90
CA GLY A 143 -29.65 -8.28 53.57
C GLY A 143 -29.14 -9.73 53.57
N LEU A 144 -29.06 -10.41 54.73
CA LEU A 144 -28.63 -11.81 54.84
C LEU A 144 -29.77 -12.68 55.41
N VAL A 145 -29.90 -13.91 54.93
CA VAL A 145 -30.79 -14.89 55.55
C VAL A 145 -30.12 -15.48 56.80
N PRO A 146 -30.69 -15.31 58.01
CA PRO A 146 -30.11 -15.90 59.22
C PRO A 146 -30.32 -17.41 59.27
N VAL A 147 -29.40 -18.12 59.93
CA VAL A 147 -29.56 -19.54 60.24
C VAL A 147 -30.15 -19.68 61.64
N PHE A 148 -31.33 -20.30 61.73
CA PHE A 148 -32.01 -20.55 63.01
C PHE A 148 -31.38 -21.72 63.76
N GLU A 149 -31.13 -22.81 63.04
CA GLU A 149 -30.68 -24.07 63.60
C GLU A 149 -29.84 -24.80 62.57
N HIS A 150 -28.82 -25.52 63.02
CA HIS A 150 -28.11 -26.47 62.18
C HIS A 150 -27.76 -27.70 63.03
N GLY A 151 -27.61 -28.84 62.38
CA GLY A 151 -27.33 -30.08 63.07
C GLY A 151 -27.11 -31.24 62.13
N GLU A 152 -27.15 -32.44 62.69
CA GLU A 152 -27.04 -33.68 61.94
C GLU A 152 -28.16 -34.62 62.36
N ARG A 153 -28.86 -35.20 61.37
CA ARG A 153 -29.91 -36.19 61.60
C ARG A 153 -29.63 -37.39 60.70
N ASP A 154 -29.58 -38.59 61.29
CA ASP A 154 -29.35 -39.85 60.58
C ASP A 154 -28.12 -39.80 59.64
N GLY A 155 -27.03 -39.19 60.12
CA GLY A 155 -25.80 -39.02 59.35
C GLY A 155 -25.80 -37.86 58.35
N CYS A 156 -26.94 -37.17 58.19
CA CYS A 156 -27.15 -36.10 57.21
C CYS A 156 -27.11 -34.71 57.87
N PRO A 157 -26.12 -33.87 57.53
CA PRO A 157 -26.11 -32.47 57.94
C PRO A 157 -27.32 -31.70 57.39
N TYR A 158 -27.93 -30.87 58.23
CA TYR A 158 -29.02 -29.98 57.87
C TYR A 158 -28.83 -28.58 58.47
N LEU A 159 -29.44 -27.59 57.83
CA LEU A 159 -29.62 -26.25 58.36
C LEU A 159 -31.05 -25.77 58.11
N VAL A 160 -31.57 -24.99 59.05
CA VAL A 160 -32.91 -24.43 59.04
C VAL A 160 -32.80 -22.91 59.05
N MET A 161 -33.49 -22.28 58.11
CA MET A 161 -33.50 -20.83 57.93
C MET A 161 -34.92 -20.35 57.63
N PRO A 162 -35.24 -19.04 57.77
CA PRO A 162 -36.54 -18.52 57.38
C PRO A 162 -36.85 -18.84 55.90
N PHE A 163 -38.10 -19.19 55.60
CA PHE A 163 -38.54 -19.26 54.22
C PHE A 163 -38.77 -17.84 53.66
N ILE A 164 -38.17 -17.53 52.53
CA ILE A 164 -38.31 -16.23 51.84
C ILE A 164 -39.22 -16.41 50.62
N GLY A 165 -40.42 -15.83 50.67
CA GLY A 165 -41.53 -16.20 49.77
C GLY A 165 -41.57 -15.55 48.38
N GLY A 166 -40.77 -14.52 48.09
CA GLY A 166 -40.82 -13.77 46.83
C GLY A 166 -40.01 -14.36 45.68
N GLY A 167 -39.41 -15.53 45.86
CA GLY A 167 -38.58 -16.21 44.84
C GLY A 167 -37.17 -15.64 44.73
N SER A 168 -36.42 -16.10 43.73
CA SER A 168 -35.05 -15.63 43.46
C SER A 168 -35.01 -14.52 42.40
N LEU A 169 -33.94 -13.71 42.43
CA LEU A 169 -33.68 -12.73 41.38
C LEU A 169 -33.51 -13.41 40.00
N ALA A 170 -32.98 -14.64 39.96
CA ALA A 170 -32.88 -15.44 38.74
C ALA A 170 -34.26 -15.73 38.13
N GLU A 171 -35.21 -16.17 38.95
CA GLU A 171 -36.60 -16.43 38.51
C GLU A 171 -37.25 -15.15 37.98
N ARG A 172 -37.01 -14.01 38.65
CA ARG A 172 -37.55 -12.73 38.22
C ARG A 172 -36.97 -12.25 36.87
N ILE A 173 -35.65 -12.40 36.66
CA ILE A 173 -35.00 -12.10 35.38
C ILE A 173 -35.53 -13.02 34.27
N GLU A 174 -35.75 -14.30 34.56
CA GLU A 174 -36.27 -15.24 33.56
C GLU A 174 -37.75 -14.98 33.21
N GLN A 175 -38.57 -14.63 34.20
CA GLN A 175 -39.96 -14.21 33.98
C GLN A 175 -40.01 -12.97 33.06
N ALA A 176 -39.18 -11.97 33.34
CA ALA A 176 -39.01 -10.77 32.51
C ALA A 176 -38.69 -11.08 31.05
N ARG A 177 -37.72 -11.98 30.87
CA ARG A 177 -37.23 -12.39 29.56
C ARG A 177 -38.35 -13.06 28.76
N LYS A 178 -39.15 -13.93 29.39
CA LYS A 178 -40.28 -14.61 28.75
C LYS A 178 -41.44 -13.68 28.44
N SER A 179 -41.72 -12.71 29.31
CA SER A 179 -42.85 -11.79 29.14
C SER A 179 -42.55 -10.60 28.22
N GLY A 180 -41.29 -10.43 27.78
CA GLY A 180 -40.87 -9.36 26.87
C GLY A 180 -41.08 -7.94 27.43
N THR A 181 -41.15 -7.81 28.76
CA THR A 181 -41.50 -6.57 29.47
C THR A 181 -40.28 -6.01 30.19
N GLU A 182 -40.22 -4.68 30.38
CA GLU A 182 -39.24 -4.05 31.28
C GLU A 182 -39.48 -4.53 32.70
N ALA A 183 -38.66 -5.44 33.23
CA ALA A 183 -38.91 -6.02 34.56
C ALA A 183 -38.27 -5.27 35.72
N PHE A 184 -37.31 -4.39 35.44
CA PHE A 184 -36.65 -3.58 36.43
C PHE A 184 -36.49 -2.16 35.88
N ASP A 185 -37.02 -1.17 36.60
CA ASP A 185 -36.64 0.21 36.35
C ASP A 185 -35.25 0.51 36.96
N ALA A 186 -34.63 1.60 36.52
CA ALA A 186 -33.28 1.98 36.96
C ALA A 186 -33.17 2.17 38.49
N THR A 187 -34.24 2.63 39.14
CA THR A 187 -34.27 2.88 40.59
C THR A 187 -34.33 1.56 41.36
N GLU A 188 -35.13 0.61 40.88
CA GLU A 188 -35.24 -0.72 41.45
C GLU A 188 -33.94 -1.50 41.32
N VAL A 189 -33.30 -1.45 40.15
CA VAL A 189 -31.97 -2.04 39.93
C VAL A 189 -30.97 -1.51 40.95
N ALA A 190 -30.91 -0.18 41.10
CA ALA A 190 -30.01 0.46 42.06
C ALA A 190 -30.34 0.08 43.51
N ARG A 191 -31.62 0.07 43.89
CA ARG A 191 -32.08 -0.30 45.24
C ARG A 191 -31.66 -1.73 45.62
N ILE A 192 -31.88 -2.70 44.73
CA ILE A 192 -31.49 -4.09 44.96
C ILE A 192 -29.96 -4.19 45.10
N ALA A 193 -29.20 -3.58 44.19
CA ALA A 193 -27.75 -3.60 44.23
C ALA A 193 -27.18 -2.94 45.50
N ILE A 194 -27.76 -1.81 45.95
CA ILE A 194 -27.38 -1.12 47.20
C ILE A 194 -27.57 -2.04 48.41
N ALA A 195 -28.73 -2.71 48.52
CA ALA A 195 -29.02 -3.59 49.64
C ALA A 195 -28.10 -4.82 49.67
N VAL A 196 -27.78 -5.39 48.49
CA VAL A 196 -26.80 -6.48 48.38
C VAL A 196 -25.40 -6.01 48.77
N LEU A 197 -24.97 -4.81 48.33
CA LEU A 197 -23.67 -4.25 48.72
C LEU A 197 -23.56 -4.00 50.22
N HIS A 198 -24.63 -3.52 50.84
CA HIS A 198 -24.68 -3.31 52.29
C HIS A 198 -24.49 -4.63 53.06
N ALA A 199 -25.11 -5.72 52.57
CA ALA A 199 -24.90 -7.06 53.11
C ALA A 199 -23.48 -7.57 52.90
N LEU A 200 -22.90 -7.36 51.72
CA LEU A 200 -21.52 -7.74 51.42
C LEU A 200 -20.51 -6.95 52.27
N GLU A 201 -20.75 -5.66 52.53
CA GLU A 201 -19.94 -4.85 53.45
C GLU A 201 -19.86 -5.49 54.84
N ALA A 202 -21.01 -5.89 55.42
CA ALA A 202 -21.05 -6.54 56.72
C ALA A 202 -20.28 -7.87 56.75
N CYS A 203 -20.28 -8.62 55.65
CA CYS A 203 -19.48 -9.84 55.50
C CYS A 203 -17.99 -9.53 55.38
N HIS A 204 -17.62 -8.56 54.54
CA HIS A 204 -16.25 -8.16 54.27
C HIS A 204 -15.56 -7.59 55.52
N GLU A 205 -16.29 -6.88 56.38
CA GLU A 205 -15.80 -6.37 57.68
C GLU A 205 -15.39 -7.50 58.63
N LYS A 206 -16.01 -8.68 58.52
CA LYS A 206 -15.65 -9.90 59.26
C LYS A 206 -14.65 -10.79 58.52
N GLY A 207 -14.10 -10.32 57.39
CA GLY A 207 -13.16 -11.09 56.57
C GLY A 207 -13.80 -12.23 55.77
N ILE A 208 -15.12 -12.23 55.63
CA ILE A 208 -15.88 -13.26 54.92
C ILE A 208 -16.21 -12.76 53.51
N ILE A 209 -15.80 -13.52 52.49
CA ILE A 209 -16.06 -13.23 51.07
C ILE A 209 -17.11 -14.22 50.57
N HIS A 210 -18.13 -13.74 49.86
CA HIS A 210 -19.27 -14.56 49.42
C HIS A 210 -18.88 -15.57 48.35
N ARG A 211 -18.14 -15.16 47.31
CA ARG A 211 -17.56 -16.00 46.24
C ARG A 211 -18.52 -16.73 45.29
N ASP A 212 -19.77 -16.95 45.65
CA ASP A 212 -20.77 -17.50 44.71
C ASP A 212 -21.95 -16.54 44.53
N LEU A 213 -21.66 -15.26 44.33
CA LEU A 213 -22.72 -14.27 44.15
C LEU A 213 -23.30 -14.37 42.73
N LYS A 214 -24.59 -14.71 42.63
CA LYS A 214 -25.33 -14.86 41.38
C LYS A 214 -26.83 -14.62 41.62
N PRO A 215 -27.65 -14.40 40.58
CA PRO A 215 -29.07 -14.08 40.79
C PRO A 215 -29.87 -15.17 41.53
N ALA A 216 -29.46 -16.44 41.43
CA ALA A 216 -30.11 -17.53 42.16
C ALA A 216 -29.87 -17.48 43.68
N ASN A 217 -28.78 -16.85 44.13
CA ASN A 217 -28.41 -16.72 45.54
C ASN A 217 -28.89 -15.40 46.16
N ILE A 218 -29.72 -14.64 45.42
CA ILE A 218 -30.35 -13.39 45.88
C ILE A 218 -31.85 -13.64 45.93
N LEU A 219 -32.38 -13.95 47.11
CA LEU A 219 -33.82 -14.14 47.32
C LEU A 219 -34.50 -12.80 47.52
N LEU A 220 -35.76 -12.69 47.11
CA LEU A 220 -36.59 -11.50 47.30
C LEU A 220 -37.68 -11.84 48.32
N ASP A 221 -37.86 -11.00 49.33
CA ASP A 221 -39.04 -11.11 50.21
C ASP A 221 -40.32 -10.62 49.49
N GLU A 222 -41.48 -10.75 50.15
CA GLU A 222 -42.77 -10.34 49.56
C GLU A 222 -42.84 -8.83 49.26
N ALA A 223 -41.99 -8.02 49.90
CA ALA A 223 -41.86 -6.59 49.64
C ALA A 223 -40.78 -6.29 48.57
N GLY A 224 -40.13 -7.32 48.01
CA GLY A 224 -39.10 -7.20 46.99
C GLY A 224 -37.74 -6.75 47.53
N ASN A 225 -37.45 -6.93 48.82
CA ASN A 225 -36.12 -6.66 49.37
C ASN A 225 -35.20 -7.88 49.21
N PRO A 226 -33.93 -7.68 48.79
CA PRO A 226 -33.02 -8.79 48.57
C PRO A 226 -32.44 -9.34 49.88
N ARG A 227 -32.29 -10.67 49.93
CA ARG A 227 -31.63 -11.43 50.99
C ARG A 227 -30.64 -12.39 50.36
N LEU A 228 -29.37 -12.32 50.75
CA LEU A 228 -28.34 -13.24 50.30
C LEU A 228 -28.43 -14.57 51.05
N ILE A 229 -28.18 -15.64 50.31
CA ILE A 229 -28.05 -17.02 50.78
C ILE A 229 -26.75 -17.63 50.27
N ASP A 230 -26.36 -18.78 50.82
CA ASP A 230 -25.34 -19.68 50.27
C ASP A 230 -23.94 -19.04 50.09
N PHE A 231 -23.23 -18.83 51.20
CA PHE A 231 -21.83 -18.41 51.17
C PHE A 231 -20.93 -19.49 50.53
N GLY A 232 -20.27 -19.14 49.43
CA GLY A 232 -19.37 -20.00 48.65
C GLY A 232 -18.04 -20.26 49.35
N LEU A 233 -18.05 -21.02 50.44
CA LEU A 233 -16.91 -21.24 51.32
C LEU A 233 -15.88 -22.24 50.75
N ALA A 234 -15.23 -21.87 49.66
CA ALA A 234 -14.12 -22.63 49.09
C ALA A 234 -12.77 -22.01 49.48
N ARG A 235 -12.21 -22.35 50.65
CA ARG A 235 -10.76 -22.24 50.86
C ARG A 235 -10.22 -23.38 51.70
N ILE A 236 -9.77 -24.43 51.02
CA ILE A 236 -8.60 -25.23 51.39
C ILE A 236 -7.88 -25.63 50.08
N GLU A 237 -6.64 -25.16 49.96
CA GLU A 237 -5.50 -25.63 49.12
C GLU A 237 -5.73 -26.15 47.68
N GLU A 238 -5.29 -25.31 46.73
CA GLU A 238 -4.46 -25.54 45.53
C GLU A 238 -4.61 -26.74 44.56
N ARG A 239 -5.41 -27.80 44.77
CA ARG A 239 -5.40 -28.92 43.78
C ARG A 239 -6.73 -29.56 43.41
N SER A 240 -7.85 -29.23 44.04
CA SER A 240 -9.07 -30.06 43.93
C SER A 240 -10.38 -29.31 43.68
N GLN A 241 -10.33 -28.03 43.27
CA GLN A 241 -11.54 -27.21 43.23
C GLN A 241 -12.43 -27.42 41.99
N LEU A 242 -11.93 -28.03 40.91
CA LEU A 242 -12.75 -28.32 39.73
C LEU A 242 -13.20 -29.77 39.58
N THR A 243 -12.61 -30.70 40.33
CA THR A 243 -12.83 -32.13 40.11
C THR A 243 -14.17 -32.68 40.64
N ARG A 244 -15.05 -31.87 41.25
CA ARG A 244 -16.33 -32.37 41.79
C ARG A 244 -17.49 -31.37 41.77
N VAL A 245 -17.93 -30.90 40.61
CA VAL A 245 -19.21 -30.17 40.53
C VAL A 245 -19.96 -30.50 39.24
N GLY A 246 -20.65 -31.63 39.21
CA GLY A 246 -21.60 -32.00 38.14
C GLY A 246 -22.91 -31.20 38.13
N THR A 247 -22.86 -29.89 38.38
CA THR A 247 -24.04 -28.98 38.35
C THR A 247 -23.72 -27.58 37.80
N LEU A 248 -22.55 -27.38 37.20
CA LEU A 248 -22.04 -26.06 36.78
C LEU A 248 -22.57 -25.56 35.42
N VAL A 249 -23.67 -26.13 34.90
CA VAL A 249 -24.32 -25.59 33.71
C VAL A 249 -25.06 -24.31 34.11
N GLY A 250 -24.44 -23.14 33.87
CA GLY A 250 -25.04 -21.81 34.06
C GLY A 250 -24.44 -20.92 35.17
N THR A 251 -23.54 -21.42 36.03
CA THR A 251 -22.93 -20.63 37.13
C THR A 251 -21.69 -19.85 36.71
N VAL A 252 -21.02 -20.25 35.62
CA VAL A 252 -19.74 -19.65 35.17
C VAL A 252 -19.85 -18.16 34.86
N ALA A 253 -20.97 -17.72 34.30
CA ALA A 253 -21.17 -16.39 33.77
C ALA A 253 -21.04 -15.23 34.80
N TYR A 254 -21.06 -15.54 36.11
CA TYR A 254 -20.95 -14.55 37.20
C TYR A 254 -19.61 -14.63 37.95
N MET A 255 -18.72 -15.55 37.57
CA MET A 255 -17.41 -15.69 38.20
C MET A 255 -16.47 -14.55 37.80
N SER A 256 -15.70 -14.06 38.78
CA SER A 256 -14.62 -13.10 38.52
C SER A 256 -13.39 -13.76 37.87
N PRO A 257 -12.59 -12.99 37.10
CA PRO A 257 -11.36 -13.49 36.50
C PRO A 257 -10.43 -14.21 37.50
N GLU A 258 -10.27 -13.68 38.71
CA GLU A 258 -9.43 -14.28 39.77
C GLU A 258 -10.02 -15.56 40.40
N GLN A 259 -11.33 -15.79 40.27
CA GLN A 259 -11.96 -17.06 40.64
C GLN A 259 -11.83 -18.10 39.54
N THR A 260 -11.63 -17.66 38.30
CA THR A 260 -11.20 -18.52 37.20
C THR A 260 -9.68 -18.73 37.29
N LEU A 261 -9.07 -19.23 36.21
CA LEU A 261 -7.68 -19.69 36.15
C LEU A 261 -6.60 -18.72 36.69
N LEU A 262 -6.90 -17.42 36.84
CA LEU A 262 -6.00 -16.38 37.35
C LEU A 262 -5.86 -16.32 38.88
N ALA A 263 -6.34 -17.33 39.62
CA ALA A 263 -6.13 -17.44 41.08
C ALA A 263 -4.64 -17.38 41.52
N LEU A 264 -3.69 -17.44 40.59
CA LEU A 264 -2.25 -17.29 40.83
C LEU A 264 -1.74 -15.83 40.73
N ARG A 265 -2.49 -14.90 40.11
CA ARG A 265 -2.05 -13.51 39.89
C ARG A 265 -2.62 -12.52 40.90
N HIS A 266 -3.85 -12.75 41.34
CA HIS A 266 -4.55 -11.88 42.27
C HIS A 266 -5.23 -12.70 43.37
N PRO A 267 -5.14 -12.29 44.64
CA PRO A 267 -5.84 -12.97 45.73
C PRO A 267 -7.35 -12.78 45.57
N ILE A 268 -8.12 -13.83 45.88
CA ILE A 268 -9.56 -13.72 46.05
C ILE A 268 -9.83 -12.88 47.31
N ASP A 269 -10.33 -11.67 47.12
CA ASP A 269 -10.66 -10.70 48.16
C ASP A 269 -12.06 -10.09 47.96
N ALA A 270 -12.41 -9.05 48.72
CA ALA A 270 -13.71 -8.37 48.61
C ALA A 270 -14.07 -7.90 47.17
N ARG A 271 -13.07 -7.63 46.32
CA ARG A 271 -13.26 -7.16 44.94
C ARG A 271 -13.75 -8.26 44.00
N THR A 272 -13.66 -9.50 44.42
CA THR A 272 -14.30 -10.65 43.77
C THR A 272 -15.82 -10.53 43.81
N ASP A 273 -16.38 -10.26 44.99
CA ASP A 273 -17.83 -10.10 45.13
C ASP A 273 -18.34 -8.84 44.42
N VAL A 274 -17.52 -7.78 44.37
CA VAL A 274 -17.81 -6.56 43.59
C VAL A 274 -17.97 -6.90 42.10
N TYR A 275 -17.09 -7.71 41.53
CA TYR A 275 -17.19 -8.13 40.13
C TYR A 275 -18.45 -8.97 39.91
N SER A 276 -18.69 -9.97 40.76
CA SER A 276 -19.86 -10.84 40.63
C SER A 276 -21.16 -10.04 40.75
N LEU A 277 -21.22 -9.03 41.62
CA LEU A 277 -22.36 -8.12 41.66
C LEU A 277 -22.46 -7.25 40.41
N GLY A 278 -21.33 -6.82 39.84
CA GLY A 278 -21.29 -6.18 38.52
C GLY A 278 -21.94 -7.05 37.44
N ALA A 279 -21.69 -8.35 37.46
CA ALA A 279 -22.30 -9.31 36.53
C ALA A 279 -23.81 -9.51 36.79
N VAL A 280 -24.23 -9.54 38.06
CA VAL A 280 -25.66 -9.54 38.44
C VAL A 280 -26.35 -8.26 37.98
N LEU A 281 -25.73 -7.10 38.21
CA LEU A 281 -26.22 -5.79 37.80
C LEU A 281 -26.38 -5.72 36.27
N TYR A 282 -25.40 -6.23 35.52
CA TYR A 282 -25.48 -6.38 34.08
C TYR A 282 -26.69 -7.24 33.66
N ALA A 283 -26.93 -8.37 34.34
CA ALA A 283 -28.04 -9.25 34.06
C ALA A 283 -29.40 -8.63 34.39
N MET A 284 -29.51 -7.81 35.42
CA MET A 284 -30.72 -7.05 35.70
C MET A 284 -31.00 -5.99 34.63
N LEU A 285 -29.95 -5.32 34.14
CA LEU A 285 -30.07 -4.26 33.13
C LEU A 285 -30.40 -4.79 31.73
N THR A 286 -29.88 -5.96 31.37
CA THR A 286 -29.94 -6.48 29.99
C THR A 286 -30.76 -7.76 29.85
N LEU A 287 -31.25 -8.30 30.97
CA LEU A 287 -31.87 -9.62 31.09
C LEU A 287 -30.96 -10.79 30.69
N HIS A 288 -29.67 -10.57 30.47
CA HIS A 288 -28.68 -11.58 30.08
C HIS A 288 -27.37 -11.37 30.86
N PRO A 289 -26.61 -12.42 31.20
CA PRO A 289 -25.29 -12.23 31.81
C PRO A 289 -24.32 -11.47 30.88
N PRO A 290 -23.24 -10.87 31.40
CA PRO A 290 -22.26 -10.14 30.59
C PRO A 290 -21.53 -11.03 29.58
N PHE A 291 -21.32 -12.29 29.94
CA PHE A 291 -20.73 -13.33 29.10
C PHE A 291 -21.61 -14.57 29.20
N GLY A 292 -22.21 -14.98 28.09
CA GLY A 292 -23.10 -16.14 28.06
C GLY A 292 -23.55 -16.48 26.65
N ARG A 293 -24.41 -17.50 26.53
CA ARG A 293 -25.08 -17.86 25.28
C ARG A 293 -26.10 -16.78 24.92
N GLU A 294 -25.78 -15.94 23.93
CA GLU A 294 -26.78 -15.09 23.29
C GLU A 294 -27.74 -15.99 22.51
N GLY A 295 -29.05 -15.86 22.77
CA GLY A 295 -30.13 -16.50 22.02
C GLY A 295 -29.88 -17.94 21.57
N ASP A 296 -30.00 -18.91 22.47
CA ASP A 296 -29.93 -20.36 22.18
C ASP A 296 -28.74 -20.81 21.29
N ASP A 297 -27.66 -20.02 21.13
CA ASP A 297 -26.51 -20.41 20.31
C ASP A 297 -25.88 -21.67 20.92
N PRO A 298 -26.08 -22.86 20.31
CA PRO A 298 -25.64 -24.11 20.88
C PRO A 298 -24.13 -24.32 20.68
N THR A 299 -23.45 -23.41 19.97
CA THR A 299 -22.04 -23.52 19.64
C THR A 299 -21.10 -23.00 20.73
N LYS A 300 -21.55 -22.06 21.59
CA LYS A 300 -20.76 -21.58 22.73
C LYS A 300 -20.81 -22.59 23.89
N ASP A 301 -19.67 -23.12 24.29
CA ASP A 301 -19.57 -23.98 25.48
C ASP A 301 -19.08 -23.19 26.72
N ASP A 302 -19.01 -23.84 27.88
CA ASP A 302 -18.57 -23.19 29.12
C ASP A 302 -17.09 -22.73 29.04
N SER A 303 -16.28 -23.30 28.16
CA SER A 303 -14.90 -22.89 27.94
C SER A 303 -14.81 -21.56 27.18
N ASP A 304 -15.69 -21.32 26.22
CA ASP A 304 -15.81 -20.03 25.54
C ASP A 304 -16.18 -18.90 26.52
N ILE A 305 -17.11 -19.18 27.44
CA ILE A 305 -17.54 -18.23 28.47
C ILE A 305 -16.39 -17.91 29.42
N LEU A 306 -15.61 -18.92 29.85
CA LEU A 306 -14.43 -18.70 30.68
C LEU A 306 -13.37 -17.84 29.99
N ARG A 307 -13.13 -18.08 28.71
CA ARG A 307 -12.23 -17.27 27.89
C ARG A 307 -12.72 -15.82 27.81
N ASP A 308 -14.01 -15.61 27.61
CA ASP A 308 -14.61 -14.28 27.56
C ASP A 308 -14.52 -13.56 28.93
N ILE A 309 -14.70 -14.29 30.04
CA ILE A 309 -14.48 -13.78 31.41
C ILE A 309 -13.04 -13.34 31.61
N LEU A 310 -12.07 -14.08 31.09
CA LEU A 310 -10.66 -13.74 31.24
C LEU A 310 -10.26 -12.54 30.36
N PHE A 311 -10.71 -12.50 29.10
CA PHE A 311 -10.05 -11.69 28.08
C PHE A 311 -10.97 -10.76 27.27
N ALA A 312 -12.29 -10.98 27.29
CA ALA A 312 -13.23 -10.15 26.52
C ALA A 312 -13.80 -9.02 27.38
N ASP A 313 -13.88 -7.81 26.80
CA ASP A 313 -14.66 -6.73 27.38
C ASP A 313 -16.16 -7.01 27.18
N PRO A 314 -17.02 -6.81 28.20
CA PRO A 314 -18.46 -7.00 28.04
C PRO A 314 -19.05 -5.95 27.09
N ASN A 315 -20.09 -6.33 26.35
CA ASN A 315 -20.84 -5.36 25.54
C ASN A 315 -21.43 -4.27 26.44
N PRO A 316 -21.30 -2.98 26.13
CA PRO A 316 -21.97 -1.95 26.92
C PRO A 316 -23.49 -2.21 26.96
N PRO A 317 -24.14 -2.25 28.14
CA PRO A 317 -25.58 -2.43 28.26
C PRO A 317 -26.41 -1.55 27.31
N SER A 318 -25.99 -0.30 27.10
CA SER A 318 -26.66 0.66 26.21
C SER A 318 -26.67 0.26 24.73
N ARG A 319 -25.88 -0.74 24.33
CA ARG A 319 -25.94 -1.33 22.98
C ARG A 319 -27.03 -2.37 22.84
N ILE A 320 -27.41 -3.02 23.94
CA ILE A 320 -28.49 -3.99 24.00
C ILE A 320 -29.82 -3.24 24.14
N ASP A 321 -29.88 -2.28 25.07
CA ASP A 321 -31.02 -1.38 25.24
C ASP A 321 -30.57 0.08 25.46
N ALA A 322 -30.84 0.93 24.47
CA ALA A 322 -30.45 2.34 24.48
C ALA A 322 -31.13 3.18 25.58
N ARG A 323 -32.18 2.65 26.24
CA ARG A 323 -32.88 3.32 27.35
C ARG A 323 -32.13 3.21 28.68
N ILE A 324 -31.14 2.31 28.78
CA ILE A 324 -30.37 2.11 30.01
C ILE A 324 -29.61 3.38 30.38
N HIS A 325 -29.72 3.79 31.65
CA HIS A 325 -29.09 5.01 32.14
C HIS A 325 -27.56 4.90 32.12
N LYS A 326 -26.88 5.93 31.58
CA LYS A 326 -25.42 5.93 31.38
C LYS A 326 -24.62 5.79 32.68
N ASP A 327 -25.12 6.35 33.78
CA ASP A 327 -24.44 6.24 35.08
C ASP A 327 -24.50 4.82 35.63
N LEU A 328 -25.63 4.11 35.49
CA LEU A 328 -25.73 2.69 35.86
C LEU A 328 -24.86 1.80 34.98
N GLU A 329 -24.81 2.07 33.67
CA GLU A 329 -23.85 1.42 32.77
C GLU A 329 -22.41 1.65 33.23
N THR A 330 -22.06 2.89 33.58
CA THR A 330 -20.70 3.24 34.01
C THR A 330 -20.31 2.52 35.30
N ILE A 331 -21.22 2.47 36.27
CA ILE A 331 -21.01 1.74 37.53
C ILE A 331 -20.85 0.23 37.26
N CYS A 332 -21.75 -0.34 36.43
CA CYS A 332 -21.72 -1.75 36.05
C CYS A 332 -20.40 -2.13 35.37
N LEU A 333 -19.98 -1.37 34.36
CA LEU A 333 -18.75 -1.65 33.61
C LEU A 333 -17.48 -1.44 34.43
N LYS A 334 -17.46 -0.47 35.36
CA LYS A 334 -16.33 -0.31 36.31
C LYS A 334 -16.21 -1.53 37.23
N ALA A 335 -17.33 -2.09 37.71
CA ALA A 335 -17.30 -3.31 38.52
C ALA A 335 -16.79 -4.54 37.74
N LEU A 336 -17.06 -4.59 36.43
CA LEU A 336 -16.67 -5.68 35.52
C LEU A 336 -15.26 -5.54 34.92
N GLU A 337 -14.44 -4.57 35.34
CA GLU A 337 -13.05 -4.45 34.90
C GLU A 337 -12.27 -5.73 35.23
N LYS A 338 -11.40 -6.20 34.32
CA LYS A 338 -10.70 -7.48 34.52
C LYS A 338 -9.69 -7.42 35.64
N ALA A 339 -8.91 -6.34 35.70
CA ALA A 339 -7.90 -6.13 36.74
C ALA A 339 -8.54 -5.60 38.04
N PRO A 340 -8.41 -6.31 39.20
CA PRO A 340 -8.98 -5.86 40.47
C PRO A 340 -8.61 -4.42 40.91
N PRO A 341 -7.38 -3.91 40.66
CA PRO A 341 -7.04 -2.52 40.96
C PRO A 341 -7.84 -1.46 40.21
N HIS A 342 -8.49 -1.83 39.09
CA HIS A 342 -9.30 -0.90 38.28
C HIS A 342 -10.80 -0.94 38.62
N ARG A 343 -11.23 -1.90 39.45
CA ARG A 343 -12.60 -1.99 39.97
C ARG A 343 -12.80 -1.04 41.15
N TYR A 344 -14.01 -1.03 41.71
CA TYR A 344 -14.22 -0.54 43.07
C TYR A 344 -13.40 -1.36 44.07
N GLN A 345 -12.70 -0.70 44.97
CA GLN A 345 -11.81 -1.37 45.93
C GLN A 345 -12.56 -1.95 47.14
N SER A 346 -13.84 -1.61 47.31
CA SER A 346 -14.72 -2.19 48.32
C SER A 346 -16.19 -2.15 47.88
N ALA A 347 -17.03 -2.99 48.47
CA ALA A 347 -18.48 -2.94 48.29
C ALA A 347 -19.05 -1.55 48.65
N ARG A 348 -18.50 -0.91 49.69
CA ARG A 348 -18.85 0.46 50.09
C ARG A 348 -18.64 1.50 49.00
N GLU A 349 -17.52 1.43 48.28
CA GLU A 349 -17.24 2.39 47.21
C GLU A 349 -18.28 2.28 46.08
N MET A 350 -18.65 1.05 45.70
CA MET A 350 -19.69 0.81 44.69
C MET A 350 -21.07 1.26 45.17
N ARG A 351 -21.40 1.02 46.45
CA ARG A 351 -22.69 1.41 47.04
C ARG A 351 -22.88 2.91 47.03
N LEU A 352 -21.84 3.66 47.41
CA LEU A 352 -21.89 5.13 47.44
C LEU A 352 -22.13 5.73 46.05
N ASP A 353 -21.59 5.14 44.98
CA ASP A 353 -21.88 5.59 43.61
C ASP A 353 -23.32 5.27 43.18
N LEU A 354 -23.87 4.11 43.58
CA LEU A 354 -25.29 3.80 43.35
C LEU A 354 -26.22 4.71 44.17
N GLU A 355 -25.87 5.05 45.41
CA GLU A 355 -26.64 6.00 46.21
C GLU A 355 -26.65 7.41 45.62
N ARG A 356 -25.50 7.87 45.10
CA ARG A 356 -25.42 9.13 44.34
C ARG A 356 -26.33 9.09 43.14
N PHE A 357 -26.30 8.00 42.38
CA PHE A 357 -27.19 7.82 41.24
C PHE A 357 -28.68 7.93 41.65
N VAL A 358 -29.10 7.25 42.72
CA VAL A 358 -30.50 7.32 43.23
C VAL A 358 -30.87 8.73 43.71
N ARG A 359 -29.92 9.49 44.27
CA ARG A 359 -30.12 10.89 44.69
C ARG A 359 -29.99 11.91 43.55
N HIS A 360 -29.73 11.45 42.31
CA HIS A 360 -29.43 12.29 41.16
C HIS A 360 -28.19 13.20 41.34
N GLU A 361 -27.21 12.73 42.11
CA GLU A 361 -25.91 13.37 42.29
C GLU A 361 -24.89 12.81 41.28
N ALA A 362 -23.83 13.58 40.98
CA ALA A 362 -22.77 13.12 40.09
C ALA A 362 -22.01 11.93 40.70
N ILE A 363 -21.97 10.80 39.99
CA ILE A 363 -21.20 9.61 40.37
C ILE A 363 -19.68 9.87 40.29
N VAL A 364 -18.89 9.16 41.11
CA VAL A 364 -17.41 9.28 41.07
C VAL A 364 -16.82 8.43 39.95
N ALA A 365 -17.42 7.28 39.65
CA ALA A 365 -17.01 6.46 38.53
C ALA A 365 -17.06 7.26 37.22
N ARG A 366 -15.96 7.22 36.47
CA ARG A 366 -15.86 7.83 35.15
C ARG A 366 -16.00 6.76 34.08
N PRO A 367 -16.64 7.06 32.94
CA PRO A 367 -16.66 6.15 31.80
C PRO A 367 -15.23 5.75 31.44
N VAL A 368 -14.96 4.45 31.32
CA VAL A 368 -13.67 3.93 30.87
C VAL A 368 -13.38 4.54 29.50
N HIS A 369 -12.44 5.48 29.44
CA HIS A 369 -12.35 6.45 28.35
C HIS A 369 -12.12 5.74 27.01
N ARG A 370 -12.76 6.24 25.93
CA ARG A 370 -12.61 5.74 24.55
C ARG A 370 -11.14 5.60 24.12
N ILE A 371 -10.25 6.38 24.72
CA ILE A 371 -8.80 6.37 24.48
C ILE A 371 -8.15 5.08 25.01
N VAL A 372 -8.56 4.52 26.16
CA VAL A 372 -8.03 3.24 26.65
C VAL A 372 -8.51 2.07 25.77
N ARG A 373 -9.75 2.14 25.29
CA ARG A 373 -10.25 1.21 24.27
C ARG A 373 -9.56 1.41 22.91
N TRP A 374 -9.23 2.65 22.55
CA TRP A 374 -8.48 2.98 21.33
C TRP A 374 -7.02 2.55 21.41
N THR A 375 -6.34 2.72 22.55
CA THR A 375 -4.97 2.23 22.74
C THR A 375 -4.94 0.71 22.75
N ARG A 376 -5.93 0.04 23.36
CA ARG A 376 -6.11 -1.41 23.23
C ARG A 376 -6.45 -1.85 21.80
N ARG A 377 -7.23 -1.07 21.03
CA ARG A 377 -7.58 -1.37 19.62
C ARG A 377 -6.47 -1.06 18.62
N VAL A 378 -5.65 -0.05 18.90
CA VAL A 378 -4.41 0.29 18.18
C VAL A 378 -3.35 -0.76 18.48
N ALA A 379 -3.22 -1.21 19.73
CA ALA A 379 -2.39 -2.36 20.11
C ALA A 379 -2.87 -3.66 19.43
N ARG A 380 -4.20 -3.87 19.32
CA ARG A 380 -4.81 -5.02 18.65
C ARG A 380 -4.54 -5.10 17.14
N ASN A 381 -4.28 -3.96 16.49
CA ASN A 381 -4.16 -3.85 15.02
C ASN A 381 -2.85 -3.20 14.56
N ARG A 382 -1.74 -3.36 15.31
CA ARG A 382 -0.44 -2.71 14.98
C ARG A 382 0.07 -3.10 13.59
N VAL A 383 -0.15 -4.35 13.16
CA VAL A 383 0.22 -4.82 11.80
C VAL A 383 -0.60 -4.11 10.72
N ALA A 384 -1.93 -4.01 10.89
CA ALA A 384 -2.79 -3.31 9.93
C ALA A 384 -2.46 -1.81 9.84
N ILE A 385 -2.15 -1.18 10.98
CA ILE A 385 -1.71 0.23 11.02
C ILE A 385 -0.32 0.37 10.37
N GLY A 386 0.59 -0.57 10.61
CA GLY A 386 1.90 -0.65 9.96
C GLY A 386 1.80 -0.79 8.44
N ILE A 387 0.86 -1.61 7.95
CA ILE A 387 0.57 -1.74 6.51
C ILE A 387 0.04 -0.43 5.92
N VAL A 388 -0.89 0.24 6.61
CA VAL A 388 -1.45 1.52 6.13
C VAL A 388 -0.37 2.61 6.11
N ILE A 389 0.46 2.70 7.14
CA ILE A 389 1.59 3.65 7.18
C ILE A 389 2.59 3.30 6.07
N GLY A 390 2.96 2.03 5.93
CA GLY A 390 3.85 1.54 4.88
C GLY A 390 3.36 1.86 3.48
N LEU A 391 2.08 1.59 3.19
CA LEU A 391 1.44 1.95 1.92
C LEU A 391 1.41 3.46 1.70
N SER A 392 1.10 4.24 2.74
CA SER A 392 1.06 5.71 2.64
C SER A 392 2.45 6.29 2.38
N THR A 393 3.48 5.77 3.04
CA THR A 393 4.88 6.15 2.78
C THR A 393 5.34 5.72 1.39
N ALA A 394 4.92 4.54 0.91
CA ALA A 394 5.25 4.07 -0.44
C ALA A 394 4.56 4.92 -1.51
N VAL A 395 3.30 5.30 -1.31
CA VAL A 395 2.56 6.21 -2.20
C VAL A 395 3.19 7.60 -2.21
N LEU A 396 3.58 8.14 -1.05
CA LEU A 396 4.25 9.43 -0.97
C LEU A 396 5.63 9.39 -1.64
N ALA A 397 6.41 8.32 -1.42
CA ALA A 397 7.70 8.12 -2.08
C ALA A 397 7.53 7.99 -3.61
N LEU A 398 6.50 7.29 -4.07
CA LEU A 398 6.18 7.16 -5.50
C LEU A 398 5.73 8.50 -6.09
N ALA A 399 4.93 9.30 -5.38
CA ALA A 399 4.51 10.62 -5.81
C ALA A 399 5.69 11.60 -5.89
N ILE A 400 6.59 11.58 -4.89
CA ILE A 400 7.84 12.35 -4.90
C ILE A 400 8.72 11.89 -6.07
N TRP A 401 8.87 10.57 -6.27
CA TRP A 401 9.62 10.03 -7.41
C TRP A 401 9.02 10.46 -8.75
N ALA A 402 7.69 10.39 -8.91
CA ALA A 402 7.01 10.82 -10.14
C ALA A 402 7.15 12.32 -10.43
N VAL A 403 7.22 13.16 -9.38
CA VAL A 403 7.46 14.62 -9.53
C VAL A 403 8.93 14.91 -9.85
N LEU A 404 9.87 14.12 -9.34
CA LEU A 404 11.31 14.32 -9.53
C LEU A 404 11.90 13.59 -10.74
N TYR A 405 11.19 12.61 -11.30
CA TYR A 405 11.63 11.85 -12.46
C TYR A 405 11.39 12.63 -13.75
N ASP A 406 12.45 13.18 -14.32
CA ASP A 406 12.43 13.72 -15.68
C ASP A 406 12.75 12.58 -16.67
N PRO A 407 11.79 12.14 -17.51
CA PRO A 407 11.98 11.04 -18.45
C PRO A 407 12.84 11.42 -19.66
N ARG A 408 13.26 12.68 -19.79
CA ARG A 408 14.00 13.16 -20.95
C ARG A 408 15.44 12.60 -21.00
N PRO A 409 15.92 12.19 -22.18
CA PRO A 409 17.32 11.81 -22.37
C PRO A 409 18.27 12.98 -22.07
N ARG A 410 19.45 12.67 -21.53
CA ARG A 410 20.51 13.65 -21.30
C ARG A 410 21.50 13.67 -22.45
N LEU A 411 21.64 14.82 -23.09
CA LEU A 411 22.72 15.12 -24.03
C LEU A 411 23.92 15.68 -23.26
N ARG A 412 25.07 15.03 -23.41
CA ARG A 412 26.33 15.42 -22.77
C ARG A 412 27.34 15.80 -23.85
N VAL A 413 27.79 17.05 -23.86
CA VAL A 413 28.76 17.57 -24.83
C VAL A 413 30.10 17.77 -24.13
N ARG A 414 31.11 17.01 -24.54
CA ARG A 414 32.49 17.21 -24.11
C ARG A 414 33.16 18.25 -24.98
N ALA A 415 33.57 19.35 -24.40
CA ALA A 415 34.15 20.48 -25.12
C ALA A 415 35.48 20.91 -24.47
N PRO A 416 36.41 21.55 -25.20
CA PRO A 416 37.61 22.12 -24.60
C PRO A 416 37.27 23.12 -23.47
N GLN A 417 38.16 23.25 -22.46
CA GLN A 417 37.98 24.25 -21.42
C GLN A 417 37.94 25.67 -22.02
N GLY A 418 37.15 26.56 -21.40
CA GLY A 418 36.99 27.95 -21.85
C GLY A 418 36.09 28.13 -23.07
N THR A 419 35.34 27.11 -23.48
CA THR A 419 34.35 27.19 -24.56
C THR A 419 32.91 27.21 -24.02
N ARG A 420 32.01 27.89 -24.72
CA ARG A 420 30.56 27.90 -24.48
C ARG A 420 29.88 26.90 -25.39
N VAL A 421 28.90 26.17 -24.86
CA VAL A 421 28.11 25.20 -25.63
C VAL A 421 26.70 25.76 -25.84
N TRP A 422 26.30 25.85 -27.10
CA TRP A 422 24.98 26.27 -27.53
C TRP A 422 24.24 25.11 -28.17
N LEU A 423 22.92 25.10 -28.01
CA LEU A 423 22.05 24.06 -28.53
C LEU A 423 20.82 24.69 -29.18
N ALA A 424 20.56 24.34 -30.43
CA ALA A 424 19.33 24.70 -31.14
C ALA A 424 18.63 23.42 -31.61
N ARG A 425 17.35 23.22 -31.25
CA ARG A 425 16.57 22.13 -31.82
C ARG A 425 16.24 22.46 -33.28
N PHE A 426 16.24 21.46 -34.14
CA PHE A 426 15.81 21.61 -35.52
C PHE A 426 14.59 20.74 -35.80
N ASP A 427 13.60 21.36 -36.44
CA ASP A 427 12.44 20.68 -37.01
C ASP A 427 12.59 20.59 -38.52
N PHE A 428 12.83 19.37 -39.02
CA PHE A 428 12.99 19.08 -40.45
C PHE A 428 11.70 19.28 -41.24
N ALA A 429 10.54 18.96 -40.65
CA ALA A 429 9.25 19.06 -41.34
C ALA A 429 8.87 20.52 -41.63
N GLU A 430 9.21 21.42 -40.70
CA GLU A 430 8.98 22.85 -40.87
C GLU A 430 10.20 23.62 -41.43
N SER A 431 11.36 22.96 -41.55
CA SER A 431 12.65 23.58 -41.88
C SER A 431 12.97 24.78 -40.97
N ARG A 432 12.77 24.61 -39.65
CA ARG A 432 12.92 25.67 -38.65
C ARG A 432 13.92 25.29 -37.56
N HIS A 433 14.73 26.27 -37.15
CA HIS A 433 15.58 26.18 -35.97
C HIS A 433 14.91 26.92 -34.80
N ASP A 434 14.87 26.26 -33.64
CA ASP A 434 14.69 26.98 -32.39
C ASP A 434 15.87 27.94 -32.18
N PRO A 435 15.66 29.09 -31.51
CA PRO A 435 16.76 29.98 -31.17
C PRO A 435 17.83 29.24 -30.35
N PRO A 436 19.13 29.45 -30.63
CA PRO A 436 20.20 28.80 -29.88
C PRO A 436 20.13 29.12 -28.39
N ARG A 437 20.21 28.08 -27.56
CA ARG A 437 20.19 28.17 -26.10
C ARG A 437 21.56 27.87 -25.54
N ASP A 438 22.04 28.71 -24.62
CA ASP A 438 23.26 28.47 -23.84
C ASP A 438 23.07 27.28 -22.88
N VAL A 439 23.94 26.29 -22.98
CA VAL A 439 23.93 25.05 -22.19
C VAL A 439 25.02 25.06 -21.11
N GLY A 440 25.88 26.07 -21.10
CA GLY A 440 27.00 26.22 -20.16
C GLY A 440 28.36 26.11 -20.83
N SER A 441 29.41 25.94 -20.02
CA SER A 441 30.80 25.89 -20.46
C SER A 441 31.43 24.51 -20.28
N GLY A 442 32.42 24.18 -21.12
CA GLY A 442 33.20 22.94 -21.00
C GLY A 442 33.91 22.77 -19.65
N PRO A 443 34.37 21.54 -19.30
CA PRO A 443 34.67 20.45 -20.22
C PRO A 443 33.52 19.48 -20.52
N LEU A 444 32.42 19.54 -19.78
CA LEU A 444 31.25 18.69 -20.00
C LEU A 444 29.96 19.48 -19.73
N ALA A 445 29.26 19.86 -20.78
CA ALA A 445 27.93 20.47 -20.69
C ALA A 445 26.87 19.36 -20.74
N THR A 446 25.89 19.36 -19.82
CA THR A 446 24.83 18.35 -19.75
C THR A 446 23.46 19.00 -19.73
N ILE A 447 22.55 18.54 -20.58
CA ILE A 447 21.20 19.07 -20.69
C ILE A 447 20.19 17.95 -20.96
N ALA A 448 19.04 18.02 -20.28
CA ALA A 448 17.88 17.20 -20.59
C ALA A 448 17.16 17.80 -21.79
N VAL A 449 16.94 16.98 -22.82
CA VAL A 449 16.38 17.41 -24.11
C VAL A 449 15.29 16.44 -24.53
N ASP A 450 14.30 16.89 -25.29
CA ASP A 450 13.34 15.94 -25.89
C ASP A 450 14.03 15.17 -27.03
N PRO A 451 13.62 13.93 -27.34
CA PRO A 451 14.09 13.24 -28.53
C PRO A 451 13.87 14.11 -29.79
N GLY A 452 14.89 14.22 -30.62
CA GLY A 452 14.88 15.09 -31.78
C GLY A 452 16.28 15.39 -32.30
N TYR A 453 16.33 16.33 -33.23
CA TYR A 453 17.57 16.75 -33.88
C TYR A 453 18.03 18.07 -33.31
N TYR A 454 19.32 18.16 -33.03
CA TYR A 454 19.91 19.34 -32.40
C TYR A 454 21.17 19.76 -33.14
N ARG A 455 21.28 21.06 -33.40
CA ARG A 455 22.53 21.72 -33.74
C ARG A 455 23.27 22.07 -32.46
N ILE A 456 24.47 21.54 -32.33
CA ILE A 456 25.37 21.83 -31.22
C ILE A 456 26.43 22.78 -31.76
N THR A 457 26.68 23.86 -31.02
CA THR A 457 27.78 24.78 -31.35
C THR A 457 28.66 24.97 -30.14
N VAL A 458 29.96 24.76 -30.32
CA VAL A 458 30.98 25.01 -29.31
C VAL A 458 31.78 26.22 -29.76
N GLU A 459 31.67 27.30 -28.97
CA GLU A 459 32.20 28.61 -29.28
C GLU A 459 33.35 28.95 -28.35
N ARG A 460 34.51 29.33 -28.92
CA ARG A 460 35.61 29.97 -28.19
C ARG A 460 35.60 31.48 -28.38
N SER A 461 35.28 31.95 -29.59
CA SER A 461 35.09 33.36 -29.95
C SER A 461 34.16 33.49 -31.16
N ASP A 462 33.81 34.72 -31.55
CA ASP A 462 32.93 35.02 -32.69
C ASP A 462 33.40 34.40 -34.03
N SER A 463 34.72 34.23 -34.21
CA SER A 463 35.33 33.69 -35.42
C SER A 463 35.97 32.32 -35.22
N GLU A 464 35.82 31.71 -34.03
CA GLU A 464 36.42 30.42 -33.67
C GLU A 464 35.37 29.56 -32.96
N PHE A 465 34.58 28.84 -33.77
CA PHE A 465 33.52 27.96 -33.30
C PHE A 465 33.39 26.71 -34.18
N ALA A 466 33.00 25.61 -33.56
CA ALA A 466 32.62 24.39 -34.24
C ALA A 466 31.11 24.18 -34.12
N GLU A 467 30.46 23.80 -35.20
CA GLU A 467 29.05 23.47 -35.23
C GLU A 467 28.86 22.13 -35.92
N TRP A 468 27.98 21.30 -35.36
CA TRP A 468 27.61 20.02 -35.95
C TRP A 468 26.22 19.63 -35.47
N ASP A 469 25.63 18.67 -36.16
CA ASP A 469 24.28 18.22 -35.87
C ASP A 469 24.32 16.86 -35.15
N GLN A 470 23.44 16.68 -34.17
CA GLN A 470 23.34 15.48 -33.34
C GLN A 470 21.88 15.03 -33.21
N ILE A 471 21.65 13.73 -33.40
CA ILE A 471 20.35 13.10 -33.16
C ILE A 471 20.32 12.60 -31.72
N VAL A 472 19.30 13.03 -30.96
CA VAL A 472 19.02 12.52 -29.61
C VAL A 472 17.77 11.65 -29.67
N ARG A 473 17.90 10.38 -29.32
CA ARG A 473 16.80 9.41 -29.26
C ARG A 473 16.27 9.33 -27.84
N SER A 474 15.65 8.22 -27.44
CA SER A 474 15.15 7.96 -26.08
C SER A 474 16.24 7.65 -25.06
N GLU A 475 17.52 7.69 -25.44
CA GLU A 475 18.65 7.27 -24.60
C GLU A 475 19.60 8.45 -24.35
N ASP A 476 20.33 8.42 -23.23
CA ASP A 476 21.40 9.36 -22.94
C ASP A 476 22.49 9.28 -24.02
N VAL A 477 22.92 10.44 -24.54
CA VAL A 477 23.94 10.53 -25.58
C VAL A 477 25.10 11.38 -25.07
N THR A 478 26.33 10.90 -25.28
CA THR A 478 27.54 11.68 -25.03
C THR A 478 28.27 11.90 -26.36
N VAL A 479 28.61 13.15 -26.66
CA VAL A 479 29.33 13.55 -27.87
C VAL A 479 30.59 14.31 -27.51
N ASP A 480 31.62 14.10 -28.31
CA ASP A 480 32.87 14.86 -28.24
C ASP A 480 32.84 15.97 -29.29
N ALA A 481 33.12 17.20 -28.86
CA ALA A 481 33.18 18.34 -29.75
C ALA A 481 34.32 18.14 -30.78
N PRO A 482 34.08 18.38 -32.07
CA PRO A 482 35.13 18.35 -33.07
C PRO A 482 36.12 19.49 -32.85
N ARG A 483 37.20 19.48 -33.64
CA ARG A 483 38.23 20.53 -33.57
C ARG A 483 37.59 21.89 -33.89
N ILE A 484 37.84 22.86 -33.01
CA ILE A 484 37.43 24.25 -33.24
C ILE A 484 38.45 24.87 -34.20
N LEU A 485 37.97 25.24 -35.39
CA LEU A 485 38.78 25.86 -36.44
C LEU A 485 38.33 27.31 -36.65
N PRO A 486 39.25 28.23 -36.97
CA PRO A 486 38.92 29.57 -37.42
C PRO A 486 37.99 29.58 -38.65
N LEU A 487 37.13 30.60 -38.70
CA LEU A 487 36.14 30.74 -39.78
C LEU A 487 36.78 30.92 -41.16
N ASP A 488 37.89 31.64 -41.25
CA ASP A 488 38.66 31.84 -42.49
C ASP A 488 39.28 30.54 -43.01
N GLU A 489 39.86 29.72 -42.13
CA GLU A 489 40.41 28.41 -42.49
C GLU A 489 39.35 27.47 -43.09
N THR A 490 38.12 27.49 -42.55
CA THR A 490 37.05 26.57 -42.98
C THR A 490 36.24 27.07 -44.17
N THR A 491 36.32 28.35 -44.53
CA THR A 491 35.49 28.97 -45.59
C THR A 491 36.27 29.45 -46.82
N THR A 492 37.57 29.19 -46.90
CA THR A 492 38.45 29.70 -47.98
C THR A 492 37.93 29.36 -49.40
N ASP A 493 37.47 28.12 -49.61
CA ASP A 493 36.96 27.64 -50.91
C ASP A 493 35.42 27.56 -50.97
N MET A 494 34.74 28.24 -50.04
CA MET A 494 33.27 28.27 -49.96
C MET A 494 32.71 29.54 -50.59
N VAL A 495 31.51 29.43 -51.14
CA VAL A 495 30.72 30.57 -51.63
C VAL A 495 29.90 31.13 -50.48
N ARG A 496 29.99 32.45 -50.25
CA ARG A 496 29.35 33.14 -49.13
C ARG A 496 28.03 33.78 -49.51
N PHE A 497 27.03 33.60 -48.66
CA PHE A 497 25.69 34.17 -48.77
C PHE A 497 25.42 35.05 -47.54
N GLU A 498 25.60 36.37 -47.69
CA GLU A 498 25.49 37.34 -46.59
C GLU A 498 24.15 38.11 -46.54
N ASP A 499 23.31 37.96 -47.57
CA ASP A 499 22.06 38.72 -47.70
C ASP A 499 20.90 38.06 -46.91
N GLU A 500 20.50 38.71 -45.82
CA GLU A 500 19.43 38.32 -44.89
C GLU A 500 18.05 38.82 -45.37
N ARG A 501 17.62 38.42 -46.58
CA ARG A 501 16.28 38.75 -47.12
C ARG A 501 15.35 37.54 -47.12
N PRO A 502 14.03 37.74 -46.87
CA PRO A 502 13.03 36.69 -47.08
C PRO A 502 12.99 36.20 -48.53
N PHE A 503 12.60 34.95 -48.72
CA PHE A 503 12.44 34.34 -50.04
C PHE A 503 11.22 33.40 -50.08
N ILE A 504 10.69 33.13 -51.27
CA ILE A 504 9.52 32.25 -51.46
C ILE A 504 10.00 30.93 -52.07
N ALA A 505 9.71 29.79 -51.43
CA ALA A 505 10.03 28.48 -52.01
C ALA A 505 9.19 28.20 -53.27
N GLY A 506 9.80 27.56 -54.27
CA GLY A 506 9.16 27.18 -55.54
C GLY A 506 9.58 28.00 -56.77
N ILE A 507 8.90 27.72 -57.90
CA ILE A 507 9.11 28.29 -59.24
C ILE A 507 8.07 29.39 -59.52
N ASP A 508 8.37 30.29 -60.47
CA ASP A 508 7.47 31.36 -60.92
C ASP A 508 6.08 30.80 -61.34
N PRO A 509 4.97 31.37 -60.83
CA PRO A 509 3.61 30.93 -61.14
C PRO A 509 3.20 31.07 -62.62
N GLN A 510 3.95 31.82 -63.45
CA GLN A 510 3.67 31.95 -64.88
C GLN A 510 4.10 30.72 -65.69
N VAL A 511 4.86 29.78 -65.10
CA VAL A 511 5.22 28.51 -65.73
C VAL A 511 4.06 27.51 -65.60
N SER A 512 3.34 27.28 -66.71
CA SER A 512 1.99 26.67 -66.77
C SER A 512 1.83 25.23 -66.25
N ARG A 513 2.86 24.57 -65.71
CA ARG A 513 2.81 23.17 -65.20
C ARG A 513 2.89 23.04 -63.67
N CYS A 514 2.89 24.14 -62.91
CA CYS A 514 3.17 24.16 -61.47
C CYS A 514 2.01 24.61 -60.56
N ALA A 515 0.74 24.34 -60.92
CA ALA A 515 -0.43 24.88 -60.20
C ALA A 515 -0.62 24.37 -58.74
N ASP A 516 0.01 23.25 -58.35
CA ASP A 516 -0.25 22.55 -57.08
C ASP A 516 0.86 22.64 -56.01
N TYR A 517 1.75 23.66 -56.06
CA TYR A 517 2.81 23.81 -55.06
C TYR A 517 2.42 24.76 -53.91
N ASP A 518 2.74 24.36 -52.67
CA ASP A 518 2.49 25.14 -51.47
C ASP A 518 3.43 26.36 -51.41
N ARG A 519 2.86 27.55 -51.59
CA ARG A 519 3.59 28.81 -51.65
C ARG A 519 3.87 29.29 -50.23
N ARG A 520 5.05 29.01 -49.71
CA ARG A 520 5.49 29.49 -48.39
C ARG A 520 6.59 30.53 -48.53
N GLU A 521 6.36 31.70 -47.94
CA GLU A 521 7.39 32.72 -47.71
C GLU A 521 8.19 32.30 -46.48
N TYR A 522 9.51 32.21 -46.64
CA TYR A 522 10.44 31.85 -45.58
C TYR A 522 11.14 33.10 -45.06
N PRO A 523 11.45 33.15 -43.76
CA PRO A 523 12.20 34.25 -43.17
C PRO A 523 13.61 34.34 -43.76
N ALA A 524 14.25 35.49 -43.54
CA ALA A 524 15.66 35.68 -43.83
C ALA A 524 16.50 34.61 -43.12
N LEU A 525 17.48 34.02 -43.84
CA LEU A 525 18.43 33.09 -43.26
C LEU A 525 19.64 33.85 -42.69
N PRO A 526 20.20 33.39 -41.55
CA PRO A 526 21.49 33.88 -41.08
C PRO A 526 22.58 33.70 -42.15
N PRO A 527 23.61 34.57 -42.19
CA PRO A 527 24.71 34.45 -43.14
C PRO A 527 25.43 33.10 -43.04
N PHE A 528 25.66 32.46 -44.18
CA PHE A 528 26.32 31.16 -44.26
C PHE A 528 27.22 31.08 -45.50
N ALA A 529 28.11 30.10 -45.53
CA ALA A 529 28.90 29.71 -46.68
C ALA A 529 28.60 28.25 -47.05
N ILE A 530 28.70 27.91 -48.33
CA ILE A 530 28.55 26.54 -48.84
C ILE A 530 29.74 26.18 -49.74
N ASP A 531 30.16 24.91 -49.74
CA ASP A 531 31.24 24.46 -50.61
C ASP A 531 30.97 24.79 -52.08
N ARG A 532 31.99 25.24 -52.79
CA ARG A 532 31.90 25.54 -54.23
C ARG A 532 31.65 24.28 -55.06
N TYR A 533 32.23 23.16 -54.62
CA TYR A 533 32.17 21.84 -55.26
C TYR A 533 31.67 20.79 -54.27
N GLU A 534 31.21 19.65 -54.78
CA GLU A 534 30.94 18.46 -53.97
C GLU A 534 32.23 17.98 -53.27
N VAL A 535 32.08 17.39 -52.08
CA VAL A 535 33.16 16.73 -51.35
C VAL A 535 33.72 15.60 -52.20
N THR A 536 35.04 15.53 -52.34
CA THR A 536 35.70 14.52 -53.17
C THR A 536 36.02 13.25 -52.40
N PHE A 537 36.22 12.13 -53.12
CA PHE A 537 36.74 10.90 -52.52
C PHE A 537 38.13 11.09 -51.91
N GLY A 538 38.98 11.96 -52.46
CA GLY A 538 40.28 12.29 -51.88
C GLY A 538 40.15 12.98 -50.52
N GLU A 539 39.25 13.95 -50.40
CA GLU A 539 38.95 14.62 -49.14
C GLU A 539 38.36 13.65 -48.11
N TYR A 540 37.44 12.78 -48.54
CA TYR A 540 36.85 11.76 -47.67
C TYR A 540 37.88 10.71 -47.22
N ARG A 541 38.82 10.30 -48.10
CA ARG A 541 39.95 9.42 -47.73
C ARG A 541 40.85 10.06 -46.68
N ALA A 542 41.13 11.35 -46.79
CA ALA A 542 41.90 12.08 -45.79
C ALA A 542 41.21 12.06 -44.41
N TYR A 543 39.89 12.19 -44.37
CA TYR A 543 39.09 12.02 -43.17
C TYR A 543 39.23 10.61 -42.55
N LEU A 544 39.08 9.55 -43.35
CA LEU A 544 39.24 8.17 -42.88
C LEU A 544 40.64 7.93 -42.29
N ALA A 545 41.68 8.41 -42.98
CA ALA A 545 43.06 8.29 -42.52
C ALA A 545 43.34 9.06 -41.22
N ALA A 546 42.74 10.25 -41.06
CA ALA A 546 42.94 11.08 -39.88
C ALA A 546 42.18 10.59 -38.64
N THR A 547 41.02 9.95 -38.83
CA THR A 547 40.13 9.56 -37.73
C THR A 547 40.15 8.06 -37.41
N GLY A 548 40.65 7.23 -38.33
CA GLY A 548 40.53 5.78 -38.24
C GLY A 548 39.10 5.27 -38.40
N ALA A 549 38.19 6.10 -38.91
CA ALA A 549 36.83 5.69 -39.22
C ALA A 549 36.81 4.57 -40.27
N LEU A 550 35.85 3.66 -40.15
CA LEU A 550 35.69 2.58 -41.12
C LEU A 550 35.06 3.10 -42.41
N PRO A 551 35.48 2.60 -43.59
CA PRO A 551 34.77 2.89 -44.82
C PRO A 551 33.34 2.30 -44.76
N PRO A 552 32.39 2.86 -45.54
CA PRO A 552 31.02 2.36 -45.59
C PRO A 552 30.93 0.85 -45.92
N PRO A 553 30.04 0.07 -45.28
CA PRO A 553 30.00 -1.40 -45.41
C PRO A 553 29.73 -1.92 -46.83
N TYR A 554 28.93 -1.19 -47.63
CA TYR A 554 28.59 -1.59 -49.00
C TYR A 554 29.78 -1.47 -49.97
N LEU A 555 30.91 -0.88 -49.56
CA LEU A 555 32.17 -0.86 -50.31
C LEU A 555 33.10 -2.04 -49.95
N ALA A 556 32.75 -2.83 -48.92
CA ALA A 556 33.59 -3.94 -48.44
C ALA A 556 33.19 -5.32 -49.02
N ASP A 557 31.93 -5.50 -49.46
CA ASP A 557 31.37 -6.81 -49.84
C ASP A 557 31.16 -6.98 -51.36
N GLY A 558 32.15 -6.61 -52.18
CA GLY A 558 32.36 -7.20 -53.52
C GLY A 558 31.39 -6.83 -54.67
N ASN A 559 30.50 -5.84 -54.53
CA ASN A 559 29.83 -5.16 -55.66
C ASN A 559 29.08 -3.91 -55.15
N PRO A 560 29.70 -2.71 -55.10
CA PRO A 560 30.39 -1.97 -56.17
C PRO A 560 31.92 -1.80 -55.88
N PRO A 561 32.72 -1.07 -56.71
CA PRO A 561 34.19 -0.99 -56.59
C PRO A 561 34.71 -0.62 -55.19
N GLU A 562 35.90 -1.10 -54.81
CA GLU A 562 36.56 -0.72 -53.55
C GLU A 562 36.79 0.80 -53.54
N LEU A 563 36.88 1.42 -52.36
CA LEU A 563 37.09 2.86 -52.24
C LEU A 563 38.35 3.31 -53.02
N SER A 564 39.35 2.43 -53.17
CA SER A 564 40.56 2.62 -53.99
C SER A 564 40.34 2.76 -55.50
N ASP A 565 39.21 2.30 -56.02
CA ASP A 565 38.91 2.27 -57.46
C ASP A 565 38.36 3.60 -57.98
N TYR A 566 38.02 4.54 -57.08
CA TYR A 566 37.53 5.88 -57.45
C TYR A 566 38.65 6.93 -57.43
N PRO A 567 38.80 7.74 -58.48
CA PRO A 567 39.77 8.85 -58.51
C PRO A 567 39.52 9.88 -57.40
N ASP A 568 40.60 10.50 -56.90
CA ASP A 568 40.54 11.46 -55.77
C ASP A 568 39.69 12.70 -56.08
N ASP A 569 39.57 13.11 -57.34
CA ASP A 569 38.88 14.32 -57.78
C ASP A 569 37.38 14.12 -58.08
N TYR A 570 36.88 12.89 -57.95
CA TYR A 570 35.47 12.56 -58.14
C TYR A 570 34.67 12.77 -56.85
N PRO A 571 33.37 13.09 -56.96
CA PRO A 571 32.54 13.35 -55.79
C PRO A 571 32.31 12.07 -54.97
N ALA A 572 32.38 12.21 -53.64
CA ALA A 572 32.11 11.14 -52.69
C ALA A 572 30.62 10.81 -52.66
N VAL A 573 30.28 9.54 -52.92
CA VAL A 573 28.90 9.05 -53.03
C VAL A 573 28.61 7.82 -52.17
N GLY A 574 27.31 7.60 -51.93
CA GLY A 574 26.79 6.44 -51.19
C GLY A 574 26.87 6.58 -49.67
N LEU A 575 27.51 7.62 -49.15
CA LEU A 575 27.72 7.80 -47.72
C LEU A 575 26.39 7.97 -46.98
N SER A 576 26.24 7.31 -45.84
CA SER A 576 25.07 7.55 -44.98
C SER A 576 25.17 8.92 -44.32
N HIS A 577 24.04 9.39 -43.82
CA HIS A 577 23.96 10.66 -43.12
C HIS A 577 24.92 10.81 -41.95
N THR A 578 24.96 9.79 -41.11
CA THR A 578 25.86 9.76 -39.95
C THR A 578 27.31 9.92 -40.40
N ILE A 579 27.67 9.32 -41.54
CA ILE A 579 29.02 9.38 -42.10
C ILE A 579 29.32 10.78 -42.67
N ALA A 580 28.42 11.34 -43.48
CA ALA A 580 28.59 12.68 -44.03
C ALA A 580 28.61 13.77 -42.95
N THR A 581 27.79 13.63 -41.91
CA THR A 581 27.78 14.53 -40.74
C THR A 581 29.09 14.43 -39.97
N ALA A 582 29.62 13.22 -39.77
CA ALA A 582 30.89 13.02 -39.10
C ALA A 582 32.07 13.62 -39.91
N TYR A 583 32.06 13.45 -41.24
CA TYR A 583 33.01 14.12 -42.13
C TYR A 583 32.91 15.65 -42.02
N ALA A 584 31.70 16.20 -42.14
CA ALA A 584 31.49 17.64 -42.11
C ALA A 584 31.98 18.22 -40.76
N ALA A 585 31.61 17.58 -39.65
CA ALA A 585 32.08 17.95 -38.32
C ALA A 585 33.61 17.91 -38.20
N TRP A 586 34.27 16.87 -38.73
CA TRP A 586 35.73 16.77 -38.77
C TRP A 586 36.36 17.89 -39.59
N ALA A 587 35.75 18.26 -40.72
CA ALA A 587 36.17 19.36 -41.57
C ALA A 587 35.85 20.75 -40.95
N GLY A 588 35.26 20.81 -39.75
CA GLY A 588 34.85 22.04 -39.08
C GLY A 588 33.63 22.71 -39.72
N LYS A 589 32.86 21.96 -40.52
CA LYS A 589 31.66 22.37 -41.25
C LYS A 589 30.44 21.56 -40.76
N ARG A 590 29.29 21.74 -41.40
CA ARG A 590 28.08 20.93 -41.21
C ARG A 590 27.41 20.67 -42.54
N LEU A 591 26.33 19.91 -42.54
CA LEU A 591 25.52 19.76 -43.75
C LEU A 591 24.63 21.01 -43.95
N PRO A 592 24.44 21.46 -45.19
CA PRO A 592 23.49 22.53 -45.53
C PRO A 592 22.05 22.12 -45.22
N THR A 593 21.27 23.06 -44.70
CA THR A 593 19.83 22.90 -44.51
C THR A 593 19.09 23.01 -45.83
N ARG A 594 17.85 22.48 -45.90
CA ARG A 594 16.96 22.68 -47.05
C ARG A 594 16.83 24.15 -47.47
N LEU A 595 16.63 25.06 -46.51
CA LEU A 595 16.43 26.48 -46.82
C LEU A 595 17.70 27.14 -47.37
N GLU A 596 18.87 26.77 -46.84
CA GLU A 596 20.15 27.22 -47.38
C GLU A 596 20.35 26.73 -48.82
N TRP A 597 19.96 25.50 -49.14
CA TRP A 597 19.94 25.01 -50.52
C TRP A 597 18.95 25.77 -51.42
N GLU A 598 17.71 25.97 -50.97
CA GLU A 598 16.71 26.73 -51.72
C GLU A 598 17.16 28.19 -51.95
N ARG A 599 17.95 28.75 -51.03
CA ARG A 599 18.57 30.06 -51.16
C ARG A 599 19.72 30.04 -52.17
N VAL A 600 20.62 29.07 -52.08
CA VAL A 600 21.75 28.90 -53.02
C VAL A 600 21.25 28.75 -54.45
N ALA A 601 20.20 27.96 -54.67
CA ALA A 601 19.64 27.71 -55.99
C ALA A 601 19.08 28.96 -56.68
N ARG A 602 18.83 30.06 -55.95
CA ARG A 602 18.37 31.35 -56.49
C ARG A 602 19.51 32.29 -56.84
N GLY A 603 20.67 32.08 -56.25
CA GLY A 603 21.77 33.03 -56.23
C GLY A 603 21.50 34.27 -55.34
N THR A 604 22.37 35.27 -55.46
CA THR A 604 22.47 36.47 -54.62
C THR A 604 21.78 37.69 -55.20
N ASP A 605 21.23 37.60 -56.41
CA ASP A 605 20.59 38.72 -57.11
C ASP A 605 19.18 39.07 -56.61
N GLY A 606 18.75 38.48 -55.50
CA GLY A 606 17.48 38.82 -54.83
C GLY A 606 16.24 38.29 -55.53
N ARG A 607 16.37 37.30 -56.44
CA ARG A 607 15.24 36.66 -57.10
C ARG A 607 14.25 36.01 -56.13
N ARG A 608 12.97 36.30 -56.33
CA ARG A 608 11.85 35.72 -55.56
C ARG A 608 11.52 34.26 -55.91
N PHE A 609 11.87 33.78 -57.11
CA PHE A 609 11.61 32.41 -57.61
C PHE A 609 12.88 31.75 -58.17
N LEU A 610 12.92 30.40 -58.22
CA LEU A 610 14.14 29.62 -58.49
C LEU A 610 14.79 29.85 -59.89
N VAL A 611 14.10 30.47 -60.86
CA VAL A 611 14.64 30.65 -62.23
C VAL A 611 13.93 31.82 -62.94
N PRO A 612 14.64 32.78 -63.58
CA PRO A 612 14.07 33.65 -64.61
C PRO A 612 14.35 33.04 -66.01
N PRO A 613 13.51 33.33 -67.03
CA PRO A 613 13.74 32.92 -68.42
C PRO A 613 15.16 33.32 -68.90
N PRO A 614 15.79 32.54 -69.81
CA PRO A 614 15.17 31.96 -71.00
C PRO A 614 15.35 30.45 -71.07
N PHE A 615 14.64 29.71 -70.22
CA PHE A 615 14.33 28.33 -70.61
C PHE A 615 13.06 28.42 -71.45
N ASP A 616 13.16 28.07 -72.73
CA ASP A 616 11.98 27.88 -73.59
C ASP A 616 11.06 26.85 -72.91
N ASP A 617 9.79 27.21 -72.73
CA ASP A 617 8.73 26.41 -72.08
C ASP A 617 8.63 24.97 -72.62
N GLN A 618 9.26 24.67 -73.77
CA GLN A 618 9.29 23.36 -74.41
C GLN A 618 10.39 22.39 -73.90
N ASN A 619 11.44 22.91 -73.25
CA ASN A 619 12.66 22.15 -72.90
C ASN A 619 12.91 21.95 -71.40
N VAL A 620 12.01 22.42 -70.54
CA VAL A 620 12.11 22.19 -69.09
C VAL A 620 11.23 21.02 -68.68
N VAL A 621 11.85 20.01 -68.07
CA VAL A 621 11.10 18.99 -67.32
C VAL A 621 11.05 19.42 -65.86
N VAL A 622 9.83 19.61 -65.35
CA VAL A 622 9.58 19.81 -63.93
C VAL A 622 9.28 18.46 -63.30
N TYR A 623 10.17 17.99 -62.44
CA TYR A 623 9.94 16.76 -61.67
C TYR A 623 9.30 17.09 -60.34
N ARG A 624 8.24 16.36 -60.00
CA ARG A 624 7.74 16.22 -58.64
C ARG A 624 7.90 14.75 -58.28
N GLU A 625 9.02 14.41 -57.66
CA GLU A 625 9.23 13.04 -57.20
C GLU A 625 8.66 12.89 -55.79
N ARG A 626 7.69 12.00 -55.61
CA ARG A 626 7.37 11.47 -54.28
C ARG A 626 8.47 10.50 -53.88
N THR A 627 8.80 10.46 -52.60
CA THR A 627 9.79 9.59 -51.98
C THR A 627 9.76 8.19 -52.59
N THR A 628 10.88 7.77 -53.20
CA THR A 628 11.04 6.40 -53.68
C THR A 628 12.19 5.77 -52.89
N VAL A 629 11.84 4.79 -52.03
CA VAL A 629 12.80 4.01 -51.26
C VAL A 629 13.21 2.81 -52.11
N PHE A 630 14.50 2.72 -52.47
CA PHE A 630 15.05 1.56 -53.17
C PHE A 630 15.86 0.72 -52.19
N ARG A 631 15.79 -0.61 -52.18
CA ARG A 631 16.86 -1.40 -51.50
C ARG A 631 18.02 -1.56 -52.49
N VAL A 632 19.26 -1.28 -52.08
CA VAL A 632 20.50 -1.44 -52.86
C VAL A 632 20.59 -2.87 -53.41
N GLN A 633 20.23 -3.86 -52.58
CA GLN A 633 20.12 -5.27 -52.97
C GLN A 633 19.04 -5.59 -54.01
N ASP A 634 18.01 -4.74 -54.15
CA ASP A 634 16.91 -4.94 -55.10
C ASP A 634 17.19 -4.31 -56.49
N VAL A 635 18.33 -3.62 -56.67
CA VAL A 635 18.65 -2.96 -57.96
C VAL A 635 20.07 -3.26 -58.46
N PRO A 636 20.35 -4.48 -58.93
CA PRO A 636 21.61 -4.77 -59.61
C PRO A 636 21.76 -3.93 -60.88
N GLY A 637 22.78 -3.06 -60.93
CA GLY A 637 23.17 -2.31 -62.13
C GLY A 637 22.87 -0.80 -62.12
N TRP A 638 22.04 -0.29 -61.21
CA TRP A 638 21.80 1.16 -61.09
C TRP A 638 22.99 1.91 -60.51
N ALA A 639 23.57 1.45 -59.38
CA ALA A 639 24.78 2.07 -58.81
C ALA A 639 25.92 2.17 -59.85
N ALA A 640 26.14 1.11 -60.64
CA ALA A 640 27.09 1.12 -61.74
C ALA A 640 26.70 2.09 -62.88
N GLY A 641 25.40 2.29 -63.16
CA GLY A 641 24.91 3.29 -64.12
C GLY A 641 25.11 4.73 -63.68
N PHE A 642 24.90 5.02 -62.40
CA PHE A 642 25.11 6.34 -61.80
C PHE A 642 26.60 6.72 -61.74
N LEU A 643 27.48 5.74 -61.49
CA LEU A 643 28.93 5.94 -61.48
C LEU A 643 29.54 6.00 -62.89
N ARG A 644 28.96 5.28 -63.87
CA ARG A 644 29.42 5.32 -65.28
C ARG A 644 29.36 6.72 -65.90
N ASN A 645 28.47 7.58 -65.41
CA ASN A 645 28.30 8.95 -65.89
C ASN A 645 28.88 10.00 -64.91
N ALA A 646 29.56 9.57 -63.84
CA ALA A 646 30.20 10.49 -62.91
C ALA A 646 31.35 11.23 -63.58
N VAL A 647 31.53 12.50 -63.22
CA VAL A 647 32.65 13.35 -63.68
C VAL A 647 33.36 13.99 -62.51
N PRO A 648 34.63 14.43 -62.69
CA PRO A 648 35.36 15.17 -61.67
C PRO A 648 34.55 16.34 -61.11
N THR A 649 34.76 16.65 -59.84
CA THR A 649 34.09 17.76 -59.14
C THR A 649 34.37 19.12 -59.79
N THR A 650 35.49 19.26 -60.51
CA THR A 650 35.89 20.47 -61.26
C THR A 650 35.33 20.51 -62.69
N PHE A 651 34.61 19.50 -63.15
CA PHE A 651 34.06 19.46 -64.51
C PHE A 651 33.13 20.67 -64.76
N ALA A 652 33.41 21.41 -65.82
CA ALA A 652 32.65 22.60 -66.20
C ALA A 652 31.27 22.18 -66.74
N ASN A 653 30.23 22.36 -65.92
CA ASN A 653 28.84 22.16 -66.32
C ASN A 653 28.16 23.51 -66.60
N ALA A 654 27.13 23.54 -67.45
CA ALA A 654 26.31 24.72 -67.73
C ALA A 654 25.48 25.19 -66.51
N ASP A 655 25.31 24.34 -65.49
CA ASP A 655 24.44 24.56 -64.33
C ASP A 655 25.18 25.15 -63.11
N VAL A 656 25.80 26.33 -63.27
CA VAL A 656 26.47 27.07 -62.17
C VAL A 656 25.60 28.24 -61.73
N THR A 657 25.43 28.41 -60.43
CA THR A 657 24.85 29.65 -59.88
C THR A 657 25.74 30.85 -60.21
N PRO A 658 25.21 32.09 -60.26
CA PRO A 658 26.00 33.29 -60.49
C PRO A 658 27.19 33.47 -59.52
N GLU A 659 27.10 32.89 -58.32
CA GLU A 659 28.09 32.96 -57.25
C GLU A 659 29.16 31.86 -57.34
N GLY A 660 29.03 30.98 -58.33
CA GLY A 660 30.00 29.91 -58.57
C GLY A 660 29.71 28.61 -57.82
N VAL A 661 28.55 28.45 -57.16
CA VAL A 661 28.14 27.11 -56.68
C VAL A 661 27.76 26.28 -57.89
N HIS A 662 28.56 25.26 -58.15
CA HIS A 662 28.42 24.42 -59.31
C HIS A 662 27.36 23.33 -59.06
N HIS A 663 26.56 22.96 -60.07
CA HIS A 663 25.66 21.80 -60.04
C HIS A 663 24.60 21.77 -58.90
N LEU A 664 23.35 22.09 -59.30
CA LEU A 664 22.19 22.22 -58.41
C LEU A 664 21.44 20.90 -58.13
N MET A 665 21.78 19.76 -58.76
CA MET A 665 21.09 18.48 -58.48
C MET A 665 21.46 17.88 -57.11
N GLY A 666 22.47 18.44 -56.43
CA GLY A 666 22.70 18.24 -54.99
C GLY A 666 21.50 18.63 -54.11
N ASN A 667 20.48 19.28 -54.69
CA ASN A 667 19.21 19.57 -54.01
C ASN A 667 18.40 18.32 -53.63
N ALA A 668 18.51 17.19 -54.35
CA ALA A 668 17.60 16.05 -54.16
C ALA A 668 18.02 14.77 -54.91
N SER A 669 19.28 14.34 -54.87
CA SER A 669 19.66 13.00 -55.38
C SER A 669 20.85 12.38 -54.66
N GLU A 670 20.99 12.63 -53.37
CA GLU A 670 22.02 12.03 -52.53
C GLU A 670 21.46 10.79 -51.83
N PHE A 671 22.13 9.66 -52.07
CA PHE A 671 21.71 8.35 -51.63
C PHE A 671 22.08 8.13 -50.16
N VAL A 672 21.13 8.38 -49.26
CA VAL A 672 21.29 7.98 -47.86
C VAL A 672 20.95 6.49 -47.76
N ALA A 673 21.85 5.67 -47.21
CA ALA A 673 21.54 4.31 -46.77
C ALA A 673 20.77 4.38 -45.43
N GLY A 674 19.47 4.05 -45.45
CA GLY A 674 18.65 3.93 -44.24
C GLY A 674 18.88 2.61 -43.49
N PHE A 675 18.42 2.51 -42.24
CA PHE A 675 18.30 1.26 -41.48
C PHE A 675 16.82 0.90 -41.36
N ASP A 676 16.40 -0.34 -41.67
CA ASP A 676 15.07 -0.86 -41.34
C ASP A 676 15.16 -1.71 -40.06
N ARG A 677 14.31 -1.42 -39.09
CA ARG A 677 14.18 -2.18 -37.85
C ARG A 677 12.97 -3.10 -38.03
N GLN A 678 13.19 -4.35 -38.42
CA GLN A 678 12.10 -5.31 -38.42
C GLN A 678 11.56 -5.55 -37.00
N ARG A 679 10.28 -5.92 -36.92
CA ARG A 679 9.43 -6.15 -35.73
C ARG A 679 9.99 -7.14 -34.69
N ASN A 680 11.17 -7.70 -34.91
CA ASN A 680 11.71 -8.88 -34.23
C ASN A 680 13.00 -8.53 -33.45
N GLY A 681 13.48 -7.29 -33.49
CA GLY A 681 14.67 -6.85 -32.75
C GLY A 681 16.01 -7.23 -33.38
N GLU A 682 16.05 -7.97 -34.49
CA GLU A 682 17.27 -8.14 -35.29
C GLU A 682 17.51 -6.91 -36.18
N VAL A 683 18.72 -6.34 -36.06
CA VAL A 683 19.21 -5.29 -36.96
C VAL A 683 19.70 -5.97 -38.23
N LEU A 684 18.85 -6.03 -39.26
CA LEU A 684 19.28 -6.34 -40.61
C LEU A 684 19.65 -5.03 -41.31
N TRP A 685 20.81 -4.99 -41.95
CA TRP A 685 21.20 -3.92 -42.86
C TRP A 685 20.25 -3.90 -44.06
N SER A 686 19.07 -3.31 -43.94
CA SER A 686 18.29 -3.00 -45.14
C SER A 686 18.98 -1.82 -45.81
N GLN A 687 19.64 -2.09 -46.92
CA GLN A 687 20.39 -1.08 -47.64
C GLN A 687 19.39 -0.16 -48.39
N ALA A 688 18.57 0.63 -47.72
CA ALA A 688 17.57 1.46 -48.38
C ALA A 688 18.23 2.76 -48.91
N MET A 689 18.39 2.92 -50.23
CA MET A 689 18.77 4.16 -50.92
C MET A 689 17.55 5.07 -51.07
N VAL A 690 17.56 6.23 -50.43
CA VAL A 690 16.57 7.29 -50.65
C VAL A 690 17.04 8.20 -51.78
N LYS A 691 16.25 8.35 -52.85
CA LYS A 691 16.55 9.30 -53.93
C LYS A 691 16.05 10.68 -53.53
N GLY A 692 17.01 11.53 -53.17
CA GLY A 692 16.79 12.94 -52.85
C GLY A 692 16.33 13.18 -51.43
N GLY A 693 17.07 14.01 -50.71
CA GLY A 693 16.70 14.41 -49.38
C GLY A 693 17.63 15.43 -48.74
N ASP A 694 17.04 16.14 -47.79
CA ASP A 694 17.71 16.64 -46.61
C ASP A 694 18.34 15.44 -45.88
N TRP A 695 19.54 15.66 -45.40
CA TRP A 695 20.44 14.66 -44.87
C TRP A 695 19.89 13.94 -43.63
N HIS A 696 18.86 14.46 -42.97
CA HIS A 696 18.51 14.06 -41.61
C HIS A 696 17.18 13.31 -41.42
N ASP A 697 16.56 12.73 -42.46
CA ASP A 697 15.37 11.87 -42.29
C ASP A 697 15.71 10.37 -42.27
N SER A 698 15.02 9.59 -41.43
CA SER A 698 14.96 8.13 -41.61
C SER A 698 14.26 7.80 -42.92
N ALA A 699 14.63 6.69 -43.56
CA ALA A 699 14.05 6.25 -44.84
C ALA A 699 12.51 6.17 -44.85
N ASP A 700 11.86 6.05 -43.69
CA ASP A 700 10.41 5.96 -43.52
C ASP A 700 9.68 7.32 -43.44
N ALA A 701 10.40 8.44 -43.25
CA ALA A 701 9.81 9.77 -42.98
C ALA A 701 10.16 10.84 -44.02
N ALA A 702 11.10 10.55 -44.93
CA ALA A 702 11.49 11.46 -46.01
C ALA A 702 10.26 11.85 -46.85
N HIS A 703 9.77 13.08 -46.72
CA HIS A 703 8.75 13.65 -47.61
C HIS A 703 9.35 14.85 -48.33
N PHE A 704 9.91 14.62 -49.51
CA PHE A 704 10.49 15.69 -50.32
C PHE A 704 9.66 15.92 -51.57
N ASP A 705 8.99 17.07 -51.63
CA ASP A 705 8.52 17.64 -52.89
C ASP A 705 9.58 18.68 -53.34
N TYR A 706 10.63 18.21 -54.04
CA TYR A 706 11.56 19.11 -54.74
C TYR A 706 11.02 19.45 -56.12
N VAL A 707 11.30 20.67 -56.57
CA VAL A 707 10.95 21.16 -57.91
C VAL A 707 12.24 21.63 -58.59
N GLY A 708 12.75 20.81 -59.51
CA GLY A 708 13.85 21.18 -60.39
C GLY A 708 13.34 21.53 -61.78
N ALA A 709 13.97 22.51 -62.41
CA ALA A 709 13.83 22.79 -63.84
C ALA A 709 15.07 22.22 -64.54
N PHE A 710 14.89 21.22 -65.40
CA PHE A 710 16.00 20.58 -66.11
C PHE A 710 15.86 20.73 -67.63
N PRO A 711 16.96 20.98 -68.37
CA PRO A 711 17.01 20.77 -69.82
C PRO A 711 16.60 19.33 -70.18
N ARG A 712 15.90 19.12 -71.29
CA ARG A 712 15.38 17.79 -71.68
C ARG A 712 16.48 16.76 -71.95
N ASP A 713 17.67 17.21 -72.36
CA ASP A 713 18.90 16.45 -72.63
C ASP A 713 19.75 16.17 -71.36
N PHE A 714 19.30 16.62 -70.21
CA PHE A 714 20.01 16.49 -68.93
C PHE A 714 20.28 15.05 -68.49
N PHE A 715 19.42 14.08 -68.84
CA PHE A 715 19.59 12.67 -68.45
C PHE A 715 20.53 11.87 -69.36
N ASP A 716 20.97 12.45 -70.48
CA ASP A 716 21.82 11.78 -71.48
C ASP A 716 23.33 12.08 -71.29
N GLY A 717 23.73 12.77 -70.21
CA GLY A 717 25.08 13.33 -70.03
C GLY A 717 25.86 12.99 -68.75
N ALA A 718 27.03 13.63 -68.62
CA ALA A 718 27.95 13.63 -67.50
C ALA A 718 27.38 14.36 -66.27
N ILE A 719 27.38 13.74 -65.10
CA ILE A 719 26.68 14.26 -63.92
C ILE A 719 27.58 14.18 -62.68
N ARG A 720 27.71 15.28 -61.93
CA ARG A 720 28.30 15.27 -60.58
C ARG A 720 27.23 14.83 -59.60
N ARG A 721 27.52 13.93 -58.66
CA ARG A 721 26.57 13.56 -57.59
C ARG A 721 27.41 13.36 -56.34
N GLY A 722 27.07 14.01 -55.25
CA GLY A 722 27.85 13.99 -54.02
C GLY A 722 27.48 15.19 -53.16
N PHE A 723 27.88 15.16 -51.91
CA PHE A 723 27.39 16.08 -50.90
C PHE A 723 28.26 17.32 -50.76
N ARG A 724 27.69 18.38 -50.18
CA ARG A 724 28.41 19.61 -49.82
C ARG A 724 28.31 19.87 -48.34
N CYS A 725 29.27 20.59 -47.81
CA CYS A 725 29.18 21.14 -46.48
C CYS A 725 28.84 22.64 -46.53
N ALA A 726 28.25 23.12 -45.44
CA ALA A 726 27.98 24.50 -45.16
C ALA A 726 28.64 24.93 -43.84
N LYS A 727 28.81 26.23 -43.66
CA LYS A 727 29.37 26.83 -42.46
C LYS A 727 28.66 28.14 -42.16
N SER A 728 28.14 28.30 -40.96
CA SER A 728 27.60 29.57 -40.49
C SER A 728 28.71 30.63 -40.49
N LEU A 729 28.40 31.87 -40.90
CA LEU A 729 29.38 32.98 -40.92
C LEU A 729 29.38 33.81 -39.63
N ARG A 730 28.50 33.47 -38.68
CA ARG A 730 28.42 34.10 -37.36
C ARG A 730 28.21 33.06 -36.28
N ALA A 731 28.85 33.25 -35.13
CA ALA A 731 28.62 32.45 -33.94
C ALA A 731 27.18 32.61 -33.41
N PRO A 732 26.62 31.60 -32.70
CA PRO A 732 25.24 31.62 -32.21
C PRO A 732 24.96 32.77 -31.22
N SER A 733 25.97 33.15 -30.42
CA SER A 733 25.91 34.28 -29.48
C SER A 733 25.47 35.60 -30.12
N ARG A 734 25.73 35.78 -31.43
CA ARG A 734 25.30 36.96 -32.22
C ARG A 734 24.02 36.76 -33.01
N GLN A 735 23.51 35.53 -33.12
CA GLN A 735 22.23 35.24 -33.77
C GLN A 735 21.04 35.55 -32.85
N ILE A 736 21.23 35.58 -31.52
CA ILE A 736 20.19 35.85 -30.52
C ILE A 736 19.81 37.35 -30.45
N ALA A 737 20.60 38.24 -31.07
CA ALA A 737 20.50 39.68 -30.89
C ALA A 737 19.51 40.42 -31.83
N HIS A 738 18.77 39.71 -32.68
CA HIS A 738 17.86 40.32 -33.67
C HIS A 738 16.47 39.68 -33.72
#